data_AF-A0A1Q8VNG9-F1
#
_entry.id   AF-A0A1Q8VNG9-F1
#
_cell.length_a   1.000
_cell.length_b   1.000
_cell.length_c   1.000
_cell.angle_alpha   90.00
_cell.angle_beta   90.00
_cell.angle_gamma   90.00
#
_symmetry.space_group_name_H-M   'P 1'
#
loop_
_entity.id
_entity.type
_entity.pdbx_description
1 polymer ?
#
loop_
_entity_poly.entity_id
_entity_poly.type
_entity_poly.pdbx_seq_one_letter_code
_entity_poly.pdbx_strand_id
1 'polypeptide(L)'
;MSATADVLDLPSPLPREASFSLCRQSVGEVAADAALAALAGPWHLAVLDGPDRGLVIPVRDGAFLGRGEVLSDPLISRRHLRLRLHGGHVLAQDCGSANGSYRYWHLGLWLRAREEMRLREGALLRLGGSVLELRRRPCDLVVAAPAAPASSTAWLMAGSLVCVLVMAGSAAIAVRTGSRGAMGMIMVAPMIAMTIMRLVPFLQRRRAQRTGSAGGSRWRGRRRRRGRRPGWRHGEPDPATMLLAVAARSSMSHPVRGSEAEGPTPVSTSQEVLTAWSAERRRRCVLSLSDGESVALSGKGAGNALRWWCTQLLARDEVRVTVMDDLPGDPQDGHAGDRDREEREEAGDRLGLHLTWGPQAHPHSALILTCSCDEVPPQALCTRPAPAGAPSCSPTWWDAVRHLSRSRITSPPQGSSHVDGIPDLVPLSAVMDDLDAHELRTRWEEQSRSPARDAPALSAVLGVGSRGPVSADLVADGPHALLAGTTGSGKSELLISWLVQLALSRAPDRLTLVLVDYKGGAAFGPLAGLPHTAGVLTDLDPAGTQRALSSLEAEVHRRERILAAHGAKDLSCLPPRVVVPDLVVAVDEFATLAGEHAEVLESLVRIAAQGRSLGIHLILATQRPQGAVSPAIRANTSLRVCLRVLDATDSRDVLGHDGAARLGHHPGRVLISGAGGEQEDDPGPRGLGNGPIGPSSPSSQVLQAPWCGSTREVQEIVDLVSRAAEGHASPWRPWAPALPISINAAEALELGRFRGPQAPGGTEKQGEDGALALADLAGHAPPTIHDDRLLLAVTDLPRQQSLGVWHWWVARPLLVLGAPRSGRSTLVVSAATAALSSGRGVHLCGLAPPASDGSGGATDAASPVRGLLTHPGVGTVVGTEDPRRLARLWGLAASGRLGGDLLCLDDVDALIPTIDEVLGPGQGNALLEAVIRTASATGTPLLLTAPLGASTARWAGSMGPRLVLGASTGTQAALAGLPRGVVTGGVPGRGVILDGAATTACQIVLREDPPVSGSDRDGGRVLRLEPLPTRPTWKDVPDGTWAVGGDAAAPVALPAHTSVLVTGPPGSGRSTTLRALAQAIPSDALVVDDLDLADVATTTQVEAALARSEVVLASASTEKVATTFRGAISTMREREAIVVLWPGLRHADQAAGMSLRAVTDPRAMTLPGRGALVHRGTCLPIQVVLPRSEDDDRPIEWSV
;
A
#
# COMPACT_ATOMS: atom_id res chain seq x y z
N MET A 1 -22.63 -25.10 31.88
CA MET A 1 -23.85 -24.64 31.20
C MET A 1 -23.63 -24.94 29.71
N SER A 2 -23.98 -26.16 29.25
CA SER A 2 -25.21 -26.52 28.51
C SER A 2 -25.39 -25.67 27.24
N ALA A 3 -25.52 -26.15 26.00
CA ALA A 3 -25.83 -27.48 25.48
C ALA A 3 -25.39 -27.63 24.00
N THR A 4 -25.16 -28.86 23.60
CA THR A 4 -25.05 -29.40 22.23
C THR A 4 -26.43 -29.56 21.58
N ALA A 5 -26.55 -29.31 20.27
CA ALA A 5 -27.53 -29.98 19.39
C ALA A 5 -27.12 -29.87 17.90
N ASP A 6 -27.09 -31.05 17.27
CA ASP A 6 -26.77 -31.36 15.88
C ASP A 6 -27.84 -30.95 14.84
N VAL A 7 -27.34 -30.44 13.72
CA VAL A 7 -27.54 -30.86 12.30
C VAL A 7 -28.95 -31.09 11.73
N LEU A 8 -29.21 -30.44 10.57
CA LEU A 8 -29.86 -31.05 9.39
C LEU A 8 -29.62 -30.18 8.12
N ASP A 9 -28.90 -30.78 7.16
CA ASP A 9 -28.89 -30.65 5.69
C ASP A 9 -29.35 -29.35 4.97
N LEU A 10 -28.42 -28.76 4.21
CA LEU A 10 -28.70 -27.92 3.04
C LEU A 10 -27.78 -28.34 1.85
N PRO A 11 -28.31 -28.43 0.62
CA PRO A 11 -27.58 -28.86 -0.56
C PRO A 11 -26.68 -27.75 -1.16
N SER A 12 -25.76 -28.20 -2.01
CA SER A 12 -24.73 -27.50 -2.77
C SER A 12 -25.18 -26.19 -3.47
N PRO A 13 -24.28 -25.20 -3.65
CA PRO A 13 -24.62 -23.91 -4.23
C PRO A 13 -24.73 -23.95 -5.77
N LEU A 14 -25.79 -23.32 -6.29
CA LEU A 14 -25.89 -22.86 -7.68
C LEU A 14 -25.03 -21.59 -7.89
N PRO A 15 -24.55 -21.32 -9.12
CA PRO A 15 -23.61 -20.24 -9.38
C PRO A 15 -24.25 -18.85 -9.19
N ARG A 16 -23.53 -17.99 -8.45
CA ARG A 16 -23.89 -16.60 -8.10
C ARG A 16 -24.21 -15.75 -9.34
N GLU A 17 -25.44 -15.24 -9.39
CA GLU A 17 -25.75 -14.00 -10.11
C GLU A 17 -25.01 -12.83 -9.44
N ALA A 18 -24.21 -12.11 -10.23
CA ALA A 18 -23.49 -10.92 -9.81
C ALA A 18 -24.48 -9.83 -9.38
N SER A 19 -24.49 -9.53 -8.08
CA SER A 19 -25.26 -8.44 -7.49
C SER A 19 -24.57 -7.11 -7.80
N PHE A 20 -25.03 -6.39 -8.83
CA PHE A 20 -24.62 -5.01 -9.07
C PHE A 20 -25.27 -4.08 -8.03
N SER A 21 -24.44 -3.37 -7.30
CA SER A 21 -24.81 -2.28 -6.39
C SER A 21 -25.41 -1.11 -7.18
N LEU A 22 -26.70 -0.85 -6.97
CA LEU A 22 -27.46 0.23 -7.61
C LEU A 22 -27.06 1.61 -7.04
N CYS A 23 -26.06 2.24 -7.64
CA CYS A 23 -25.97 3.70 -7.68
C CYS A 23 -27.07 4.20 -8.61
N ARG A 24 -27.92 5.16 -8.19
CA ARG A 24 -28.95 5.74 -9.07
C ARG A 24 -28.25 6.56 -10.17
N GLN A 25 -28.01 5.96 -11.33
CA GLN A 25 -27.54 6.66 -12.52
C GLN A 25 -28.54 7.77 -12.90
N SER A 26 -28.03 8.93 -13.31
CA SER A 26 -28.88 10.03 -13.79
C SER A 26 -29.52 9.65 -15.14
N VAL A 27 -30.73 10.15 -15.43
CA VAL A 27 -31.44 9.83 -16.70
C VAL A 27 -30.61 10.24 -17.93
N GLY A 28 -29.82 11.31 -17.84
CA GLY A 28 -28.91 11.75 -18.90
C GLY A 28 -27.70 10.84 -19.11
N GLU A 29 -27.15 10.26 -18.05
CA GLU A 29 -26.05 9.28 -18.10
C GLU A 29 -26.48 7.99 -18.80
N VAL A 30 -27.67 7.47 -18.47
CA VAL A 30 -28.21 6.27 -19.13
C VAL A 30 -28.46 6.52 -20.62
N ALA A 31 -28.91 7.73 -20.98
CA ALA A 31 -29.10 8.13 -22.37
C ALA A 31 -27.77 8.32 -23.13
N ALA A 32 -26.71 8.80 -22.46
CA ALA A 32 -25.36 8.91 -23.02
C ALA A 32 -24.75 7.53 -23.30
N ASP A 33 -24.83 6.62 -22.33
CA ASP A 33 -24.38 5.23 -22.47
C ASP A 33 -25.12 4.49 -23.59
N ALA A 34 -26.42 4.74 -23.73
CA ALA A 34 -27.23 4.19 -24.81
C ALA A 34 -26.76 4.68 -26.19
N ALA A 35 -26.38 5.95 -26.32
CA ALA A 35 -25.82 6.50 -27.56
C ALA A 35 -24.45 5.88 -27.90
N LEU A 36 -23.56 5.71 -26.91
CA LEU A 36 -22.27 5.03 -27.09
C LEU A 36 -22.45 3.56 -27.49
N ALA A 37 -23.36 2.85 -26.82
CA ALA A 37 -23.71 1.48 -27.16
C ALA A 37 -24.30 1.33 -28.57
N ALA A 38 -25.06 2.33 -29.03
CA ALA A 38 -25.64 2.34 -30.37
C ALA A 38 -24.59 2.47 -31.48
N LEU A 39 -23.43 3.09 -31.20
CA LEU A 39 -22.29 3.13 -32.13
C LEU A 39 -21.61 1.76 -32.30
N ALA A 40 -21.63 0.91 -31.27
CA ALA A 40 -21.05 -0.43 -31.35
C ALA A 40 -21.92 -1.43 -32.14
N GLY A 41 -23.23 -1.20 -32.21
CA GLY A 41 -24.20 -2.10 -32.86
C GLY A 41 -24.47 -1.77 -34.35
N PRO A 42 -24.98 -2.73 -35.14
CA PRO A 42 -25.34 -2.50 -36.55
C PRO A 42 -26.67 -1.73 -36.73
N TRP A 43 -27.52 -1.70 -35.70
CA TRP A 43 -28.85 -1.09 -35.72
C TRP A 43 -29.11 -0.26 -34.45
N HIS A 44 -29.84 0.85 -34.61
CA HIS A 44 -30.32 1.67 -33.50
C HIS A 44 -31.75 2.17 -33.78
N LEU A 45 -32.49 2.52 -32.73
CA LEU A 45 -33.78 3.18 -32.81
C LEU A 45 -33.61 4.66 -32.46
N ALA A 46 -34.04 5.56 -33.35
CA ALA A 46 -34.04 7.00 -33.13
C ALA A 46 -35.44 7.49 -32.72
N VAL A 47 -35.54 8.28 -31.64
CA VAL A 47 -36.81 8.86 -31.20
C VAL A 47 -37.12 10.13 -32.01
N LEU A 48 -38.09 10.05 -32.91
CA LEU A 48 -38.48 11.16 -33.80
C LEU A 48 -39.44 12.16 -33.14
N ASP A 49 -40.33 11.67 -32.28
CA ASP A 49 -41.38 12.45 -31.65
C ASP A 49 -41.77 11.84 -30.30
N GLY A 50 -42.27 12.64 -29.36
CA GLY A 50 -42.55 12.24 -27.98
C GLY A 50 -41.68 12.98 -26.95
N PRO A 51 -41.83 12.66 -25.64
CA PRO A 51 -41.12 13.35 -24.56
C PRO A 51 -39.59 13.14 -24.61
N ASP A 52 -39.15 12.02 -25.18
CA ASP A 52 -37.74 11.62 -25.29
C ASP A 52 -37.13 11.94 -26.68
N ARG A 53 -37.68 12.94 -27.37
CA ARG A 53 -37.30 13.28 -28.75
C ARG A 53 -35.81 13.59 -28.87
N GLY A 54 -35.16 12.88 -29.80
CA GLY A 54 -33.73 13.02 -30.12
C GLY A 54 -32.83 11.98 -29.45
N LEU A 55 -33.34 11.20 -28.49
CA LEU A 55 -32.58 10.10 -27.90
C LEU A 55 -32.37 8.94 -28.88
N VAL A 56 -31.34 8.15 -28.61
CA VAL A 56 -30.96 6.97 -29.39
C VAL A 56 -30.94 5.75 -28.50
N ILE A 57 -31.48 4.64 -29.01
CA ILE A 57 -31.60 3.39 -28.28
C ILE A 57 -30.87 2.28 -29.04
N PRO A 58 -29.91 1.58 -28.42
CA PRO A 58 -29.17 0.50 -29.06
C PRO A 58 -30.09 -0.71 -29.29
N VAL A 59 -30.01 -1.34 -30.46
CA VAL A 59 -30.71 -2.60 -30.73
C VAL A 59 -29.76 -3.76 -30.44
N ARG A 60 -30.04 -4.52 -29.37
CA ARG A 60 -29.29 -5.72 -28.97
C ARG A 60 -30.17 -6.96 -29.09
N ASP A 61 -29.55 -8.11 -29.31
CA ASP A 61 -30.30 -9.37 -29.44
C ASP A 61 -30.92 -9.77 -28.09
N GLY A 62 -32.23 -9.99 -28.07
CA GLY A 62 -32.98 -10.36 -26.88
C GLY A 62 -33.35 -9.20 -25.92
N ALA A 63 -32.99 -7.95 -26.23
CA ALA A 63 -33.23 -6.79 -25.38
C ALA A 63 -34.73 -6.45 -25.25
N PHE A 64 -35.13 -5.98 -24.07
CA PHE A 64 -36.47 -5.44 -23.82
C PHE A 64 -36.40 -3.92 -23.89
N LEU A 65 -37.31 -3.31 -24.64
CA LEU A 65 -37.50 -1.87 -24.72
C LEU A 65 -38.69 -1.49 -23.85
N GLY A 66 -38.50 -0.55 -22.92
CA GLY A 66 -39.58 -0.05 -22.09
C GLY A 66 -39.20 1.17 -21.24
N ARG A 67 -40.15 1.60 -20.41
CA ARG A 67 -40.01 2.79 -19.57
C ARG A 67 -39.03 2.54 -18.41
N GLY A 68 -38.05 3.43 -18.25
CA GLY A 68 -37.05 3.38 -17.17
C GLY A 68 -35.67 2.85 -17.57
N GLU A 69 -35.48 2.44 -18.84
CA GLU A 69 -34.14 2.26 -19.42
C GLU A 69 -33.67 3.61 -20.00
N VAL A 70 -34.02 3.91 -21.25
CA VAL A 70 -33.71 5.20 -21.91
C VAL A 70 -34.95 6.07 -22.08
N LEU A 71 -36.14 5.45 -22.17
CA LEU A 71 -37.40 6.14 -22.40
C LEU A 71 -38.10 6.50 -21.08
N SER A 72 -38.58 7.74 -20.98
CA SER A 72 -39.32 8.28 -19.85
C SER A 72 -40.83 8.38 -20.09
N ASP A 73 -41.30 8.21 -21.34
CA ASP A 73 -42.72 8.29 -21.71
C ASP A 73 -43.63 7.45 -20.79
N PRO A 74 -44.54 8.09 -20.02
CA PRO A 74 -45.39 7.40 -19.06
C PRO A 74 -46.38 6.44 -19.72
N LEU A 75 -46.68 6.62 -21.01
CA LEU A 75 -47.55 5.75 -21.79
C LEU A 75 -46.83 4.49 -22.31
N ILE A 76 -45.53 4.32 -22.03
CA ILE A 76 -44.77 3.12 -22.36
C ILE A 76 -44.71 2.21 -21.12
N SER A 77 -45.04 0.92 -21.28
CA SER A 77 -44.86 -0.09 -20.23
C SER A 77 -43.37 -0.36 -19.92
N ARG A 78 -43.02 -0.78 -18.69
CA ARG A 78 -41.62 -1.09 -18.30
C ARG A 78 -40.96 -2.16 -19.17
N ARG A 79 -41.73 -3.14 -19.66
CA ARG A 79 -41.34 -4.11 -20.69
C ARG A 79 -42.34 -4.03 -21.83
N HIS A 80 -42.11 -3.12 -22.78
CA HIS A 80 -43.07 -2.82 -23.83
C HIS A 80 -42.87 -3.71 -25.07
N LEU A 81 -41.64 -3.78 -25.57
CA LEU A 81 -41.32 -4.43 -26.84
C LEU A 81 -40.02 -5.23 -26.71
N ARG A 82 -40.00 -6.50 -27.10
CA ARG A 82 -38.77 -7.30 -27.17
C ARG A 82 -38.17 -7.21 -28.57
N LEU A 83 -36.87 -6.94 -28.66
CA LEU A 83 -36.13 -6.87 -29.91
C LEU A 83 -35.20 -8.09 -30.06
N ARG A 84 -35.15 -8.68 -31.26
CA ARG A 84 -34.25 -9.78 -31.61
C ARG A 84 -33.57 -9.51 -32.95
N LEU A 85 -32.32 -9.90 -33.09
CA LEU A 85 -31.55 -9.77 -34.32
C LEU A 85 -31.54 -11.11 -35.05
N HIS A 86 -32.16 -11.18 -36.24
CA HIS A 86 -32.24 -12.42 -37.01
C HIS A 86 -31.99 -12.17 -38.50
N GLY A 87 -30.94 -12.78 -39.07
CA GLY A 87 -30.62 -12.73 -40.50
C GLY A 87 -30.48 -11.31 -41.07
N GLY A 88 -29.87 -10.38 -40.32
CA GLY A 88 -29.69 -8.98 -40.75
C GLY A 88 -30.93 -8.09 -40.64
N HIS A 89 -32.02 -8.59 -40.04
CA HIS A 89 -33.24 -7.83 -39.74
C HIS A 89 -33.50 -7.79 -38.23
N VAL A 90 -34.30 -6.80 -37.80
CA VAL A 90 -34.75 -6.67 -36.42
C VAL A 90 -36.17 -7.22 -36.32
N LEU A 91 -36.37 -8.21 -35.47
CA LEU A 91 -37.69 -8.73 -35.09
C LEU A 91 -38.13 -8.03 -33.80
N ALA A 92 -39.40 -7.60 -33.76
CA ALA A 92 -39.96 -6.88 -32.65
C ALA A 92 -41.28 -7.50 -32.19
N GLN A 93 -41.37 -7.90 -30.93
CA GLN A 93 -42.53 -8.56 -30.35
C GLN A 93 -43.10 -7.74 -29.19
N ASP A 94 -44.40 -7.41 -29.25
CA ASP A 94 -45.10 -6.73 -28.15
C ASP A 94 -45.20 -7.68 -26.93
N CYS A 95 -44.73 -7.23 -25.76
CA CYS A 95 -44.68 -8.04 -24.54
C CYS A 95 -45.98 -7.98 -23.71
N GLY A 96 -47.12 -7.70 -24.37
CA GLY A 96 -48.39 -7.47 -23.67
C GLY A 96 -48.51 -6.05 -23.12
N SER A 97 -47.99 -5.07 -23.83
CA SER A 97 -48.01 -3.66 -23.40
C SER A 97 -49.44 -3.12 -23.22
N ALA A 98 -49.64 -2.27 -22.21
CA ALA A 98 -50.94 -1.72 -21.86
C ALA A 98 -51.55 -0.86 -22.99
N ASN A 99 -50.71 -0.09 -23.68
CA ASN A 99 -51.12 0.82 -24.75
C ASN A 99 -50.91 0.24 -26.16
N GLY A 100 -50.33 -0.96 -26.28
CA GLY A 100 -50.08 -1.65 -27.54
C GLY A 100 -48.94 -1.05 -28.38
N SER A 101 -48.26 -1.91 -29.13
CA SER A 101 -47.26 -1.50 -30.12
C SER A 101 -47.88 -1.31 -31.51
N TYR A 102 -47.56 -0.21 -32.21
CA TYR A 102 -48.08 0.06 -33.56
C TYR A 102 -46.95 0.23 -34.58
N ARG A 103 -47.09 -0.38 -35.76
CA ARG A 103 -46.18 -0.21 -36.90
C ARG A 103 -46.84 0.63 -37.99
N TYR A 104 -46.10 1.58 -38.54
CA TYR A 104 -46.58 2.38 -39.66
C TYR A 104 -46.64 1.57 -40.95
N TRP A 105 -47.77 1.64 -41.65
CA TRP A 105 -47.98 0.98 -42.93
C TRP A 105 -47.93 2.00 -44.08
N HIS A 106 -47.41 1.59 -45.24
CA HIS A 106 -47.13 2.44 -46.40
C HIS A 106 -48.34 3.24 -46.96
N LEU A 107 -49.59 2.82 -46.67
CA LEU A 107 -50.84 3.54 -46.98
C LEU A 107 -51.20 4.65 -45.96
N GLY A 108 -50.32 4.87 -44.98
CA GLY A 108 -50.43 5.87 -43.95
C GLY A 108 -51.25 5.48 -42.73
N LEU A 109 -51.43 4.19 -42.48
CA LEU A 109 -52.18 3.68 -41.33
C LEU A 109 -51.23 3.11 -40.28
N TRP A 110 -51.55 3.28 -39.00
CA TRP A 110 -50.84 2.62 -37.89
C TRP A 110 -51.53 1.29 -37.59
N LEU A 111 -50.85 0.18 -37.85
CA LEU A 111 -51.37 -1.17 -37.60
C LEU A 111 -50.87 -1.64 -36.24
N ARG A 112 -51.78 -2.13 -35.39
CA ARG A 112 -51.41 -2.72 -34.10
C ARG A 112 -50.71 -4.07 -34.34
N ALA A 113 -49.58 -4.27 -33.70
CA ALA A 113 -48.84 -5.52 -33.71
C ALA A 113 -49.50 -6.53 -32.78
N ARG A 114 -49.85 -7.73 -33.27
CA ARG A 114 -50.34 -8.84 -32.46
C ARG A 114 -49.41 -10.06 -32.46
N GLU A 115 -48.55 -10.16 -33.47
CA GLU A 115 -47.53 -11.19 -33.64
C GLU A 115 -46.15 -10.54 -33.83
N GLU A 116 -45.09 -11.34 -33.91
CA GLU A 116 -43.71 -10.87 -34.11
C GLU A 116 -43.58 -10.08 -35.42
N MET A 117 -43.10 -8.84 -35.33
CA MET A 117 -42.97 -7.93 -36.46
C MET A 117 -41.56 -7.94 -37.02
N ARG A 118 -41.41 -8.23 -38.31
CA ARG A 118 -40.15 -7.96 -39.02
C ARG A 118 -40.03 -6.47 -39.35
N LEU A 119 -38.97 -5.84 -38.85
CA LEU A 119 -38.61 -4.45 -39.10
C LEU A 119 -37.46 -4.39 -40.13
N ARG A 120 -37.57 -3.42 -41.02
CA ARG A 120 -36.54 -3.05 -41.99
C ARG A 120 -36.07 -1.64 -41.66
N GLU A 121 -34.95 -1.22 -42.24
CA GLU A 121 -34.50 0.17 -42.16
C GLU A 121 -35.61 1.15 -42.57
N GLY A 122 -35.77 2.23 -41.81
CA GLY A 122 -36.86 3.20 -41.97
C GLY A 122 -38.22 2.74 -41.46
N ALA A 123 -38.31 1.60 -40.77
CA ALA A 123 -39.56 1.17 -40.13
C ALA A 123 -39.89 2.09 -38.95
N LEU A 124 -41.13 2.61 -38.95
CA LEU A 124 -41.64 3.46 -37.88
C LEU A 124 -42.50 2.66 -36.90
N LEU A 125 -42.17 2.81 -35.62
CA LEU A 125 -42.88 2.24 -34.49
C LEU A 125 -43.48 3.36 -33.66
N ARG A 126 -44.69 3.15 -33.14
CA ARG A 126 -45.30 4.03 -32.15
C ARG A 126 -45.61 3.22 -30.90
N LEU A 127 -44.99 3.62 -29.80
CA LEU A 127 -45.14 3.02 -28.48
C LEU A 127 -45.61 4.14 -27.54
N GLY A 128 -46.83 4.02 -27.00
CA GLY A 128 -47.40 5.11 -26.20
C GLY A 128 -47.51 6.42 -27.00
N GLY A 129 -46.89 7.49 -26.50
CA GLY A 129 -46.79 8.79 -27.17
C GLY A 129 -45.56 8.94 -28.08
N SER A 130 -44.59 8.04 -27.99
CA SER A 130 -43.30 8.13 -28.67
C SER A 130 -43.30 7.47 -30.05
N VAL A 131 -42.68 8.12 -31.04
CA VAL A 131 -42.48 7.61 -32.40
C VAL A 131 -41.00 7.31 -32.62
N LEU A 132 -40.68 6.07 -32.92
CA LEU A 132 -39.33 5.54 -33.09
C LEU A 132 -39.10 5.12 -34.55
N GLU A 133 -37.90 5.36 -35.06
CA GLU A 133 -37.46 4.93 -36.39
C GLU A 133 -36.27 3.98 -36.29
N LEU A 134 -36.35 2.82 -36.93
CA LEU A 134 -35.24 1.88 -37.01
C LEU A 134 -34.24 2.32 -38.09
N ARG A 135 -32.98 2.52 -37.70
CA ARG A 135 -31.90 2.99 -38.58
C ARG A 135 -30.68 2.09 -38.46
N ARG A 136 -29.92 1.98 -39.56
CA ARG A 136 -28.59 1.37 -39.50
C ARG A 136 -27.59 2.33 -38.88
N ARG A 137 -26.48 1.80 -38.36
CA ARG A 137 -25.34 2.63 -37.96
C ARG A 137 -24.93 3.54 -39.14
N PRO A 138 -24.90 4.86 -38.97
CA PRO A 138 -24.48 5.77 -40.03
C PRO A 138 -23.00 5.56 -40.35
N CYS A 139 -22.66 5.49 -41.65
CA CYS A 139 -21.27 5.44 -42.12
C CYS A 139 -20.59 6.80 -42.10
N ASP A 140 -21.38 7.87 -42.13
CA ASP A 140 -20.94 9.26 -42.09
C ASP A 140 -21.87 10.07 -41.20
N LEU A 141 -21.32 10.74 -40.18
CA LEU A 141 -22.08 11.46 -39.14
C LEU A 141 -22.25 12.94 -39.52
N VAL A 142 -22.61 13.21 -40.78
CA VAL A 142 -22.83 14.58 -41.28
C VAL A 142 -24.17 15.13 -40.84
N VAL A 143 -24.14 16.16 -40.00
CA VAL A 143 -25.34 16.87 -39.54
C VAL A 143 -25.58 18.09 -40.43
N ALA A 144 -26.75 18.13 -41.07
CA ALA A 144 -27.18 19.27 -41.86
C ALA A 144 -27.45 20.52 -40.99
N ALA A 145 -27.05 21.68 -41.48
CA ALA A 145 -27.39 22.96 -40.85
C ALA A 145 -28.90 23.26 -40.94
N PRO A 146 -29.49 23.97 -39.96
CA PRO A 146 -30.88 24.41 -40.05
C PRO A 146 -31.08 25.27 -41.30
N ALA A 147 -32.14 24.97 -42.07
CA ALA A 147 -32.44 25.70 -43.29
C ALA A 147 -32.76 27.16 -42.95
N ALA A 148 -31.99 28.11 -43.51
CA ALA A 148 -32.31 29.52 -43.38
C ALA A 148 -33.73 29.79 -43.92
N PRO A 149 -34.52 30.67 -43.30
CA PRO A 149 -35.77 31.11 -43.89
C PRO A 149 -35.44 31.68 -45.27
N ALA A 150 -35.99 31.08 -46.32
CA ALA A 150 -35.84 31.59 -47.67
C ALA A 150 -36.19 33.07 -47.64
N SER A 151 -35.21 33.92 -47.98
CA SER A 151 -35.38 35.36 -47.93
C SER A 151 -36.66 35.72 -48.68
N SER A 152 -37.55 36.48 -48.03
CA SER A 152 -38.81 36.94 -48.62
C SER A 152 -38.61 37.70 -49.95
N THR A 153 -37.36 38.06 -50.26
CA THR A 153 -36.91 38.62 -51.53
C THR A 153 -37.09 37.69 -52.73
N ALA A 154 -36.97 36.36 -52.58
CA ALA A 154 -37.15 35.43 -53.72
C ALA A 154 -38.62 35.36 -54.18
N TRP A 155 -39.57 35.45 -53.25
CA TRP A 155 -41.00 35.50 -53.57
C TRP A 155 -41.47 36.88 -54.02
N LEU A 156 -40.81 37.96 -53.60
CA LEU A 156 -41.04 39.31 -54.14
C LEU A 156 -40.57 39.42 -55.59
N MET A 157 -39.42 38.82 -55.94
CA MET A 157 -38.92 38.76 -57.32
C MET A 157 -39.77 37.85 -58.21
N ALA A 158 -40.23 36.70 -57.71
CA ALA A 158 -41.16 35.84 -58.46
C ALA A 158 -42.53 36.51 -58.68
N GLY A 159 -43.03 37.25 -57.68
CA GLY A 159 -44.27 38.01 -57.78
C GLY A 159 -44.19 39.19 -58.77
N SER A 160 -43.06 39.91 -58.79
CA SER A 160 -42.83 41.00 -59.76
C SER A 160 -42.63 40.46 -61.17
N LEU A 161 -41.93 39.33 -61.35
CA LEU A 161 -41.76 38.68 -62.64
C LEU A 161 -43.08 38.16 -63.22
N VAL A 162 -43.96 37.59 -62.39
CA VAL A 162 -45.31 37.18 -62.80
C VAL A 162 -46.17 38.40 -63.16
N CYS A 163 -46.07 39.52 -62.45
CA CYS A 163 -46.75 40.76 -62.83
C CYS A 163 -46.24 41.32 -64.16
N VAL A 164 -44.92 41.31 -64.39
CA VAL A 164 -44.31 41.78 -65.64
C VAL A 164 -44.69 40.85 -66.81
N LEU A 165 -44.72 39.53 -66.60
CA LEU A 165 -45.16 38.56 -67.61
C LEU A 165 -46.66 38.67 -67.93
N VAL A 166 -47.50 38.91 -66.92
CA VAL A 166 -48.93 39.17 -67.13
C VAL A 166 -49.13 40.50 -67.86
N MET A 167 -48.38 41.55 -67.52
CA MET A 167 -48.41 42.84 -68.22
C MET A 167 -47.92 42.73 -69.67
N ALA A 168 -46.81 42.04 -69.91
CA ALA A 168 -46.24 41.80 -71.24
C ALA A 168 -47.15 40.91 -72.10
N GLY A 169 -47.75 39.87 -71.51
CA GLY A 169 -48.74 39.01 -72.18
C GLY A 169 -50.02 39.77 -72.52
N SER A 170 -50.52 40.61 -71.62
CA SER A 170 -51.70 41.45 -71.85
C SER A 170 -51.45 42.50 -72.95
N ALA A 171 -50.27 43.13 -72.95
CA ALA A 171 -49.87 44.08 -73.98
C ALA A 171 -49.68 43.41 -75.35
N ALA A 172 -49.06 42.22 -75.40
CA ALA A 172 -48.88 41.45 -76.63
C ALA A 172 -50.22 40.99 -77.23
N ILE A 173 -51.19 40.59 -76.39
CA ILE A 173 -52.54 40.19 -76.84
C ILE A 173 -53.32 41.41 -77.35
N ALA A 174 -53.21 42.57 -76.69
CA ALA A 174 -53.89 43.80 -77.11
C ALA A 174 -53.37 44.35 -78.45
N VAL A 175 -52.05 44.29 -78.69
CA VAL A 175 -51.44 44.71 -79.97
C VAL A 175 -51.83 43.76 -81.12
N ARG A 176 -52.07 42.48 -80.83
CA ARG A 176 -52.38 41.47 -81.86
C ARG A 176 -53.87 41.35 -82.22
N THR A 177 -54.78 41.80 -81.35
CA THR A 177 -56.23 41.58 -81.53
C THR A 177 -57.05 42.83 -81.89
N GLY A 178 -56.48 44.04 -81.80
CA GLY A 178 -57.12 45.27 -82.32
C GLY A 178 -58.50 45.60 -81.75
N SER A 179 -58.93 44.97 -80.66
CA SER A 179 -60.26 45.14 -80.08
C SER A 179 -60.26 46.20 -78.98
N ARG A 180 -61.20 47.16 -79.05
CA ARG A 180 -61.34 48.23 -78.03
C ARG A 180 -61.61 47.70 -76.61
N GLY A 181 -62.10 46.47 -76.47
CA GLY A 181 -62.33 45.82 -75.17
C GLY A 181 -61.05 45.35 -74.45
N ALA A 182 -59.97 45.04 -75.19
CA ALA A 182 -58.71 44.60 -74.60
C ALA A 182 -57.96 45.74 -73.88
N MET A 183 -58.20 46.98 -74.25
CA MET A 183 -57.57 48.15 -73.64
C MET A 183 -58.07 48.41 -72.21
N GLY A 184 -59.33 48.05 -71.91
CA GLY A 184 -59.88 48.14 -70.55
C GLY A 184 -59.25 47.14 -69.56
N MET A 185 -58.86 45.96 -70.03
CA MET A 185 -58.18 44.95 -69.20
C MET A 185 -56.75 45.38 -68.82
N ILE A 186 -56.08 46.18 -69.65
CA ILE A 186 -54.73 46.70 -69.37
C ILE A 186 -54.76 47.72 -68.22
N MET A 187 -55.83 48.52 -68.06
CA MET A 187 -55.94 49.46 -66.94
C MET A 187 -56.24 48.79 -65.58
N VAL A 188 -56.92 47.63 -65.58
CA VAL A 188 -57.37 46.98 -64.33
C VAL A 188 -56.33 45.98 -63.80
N ALA A 189 -55.50 45.40 -64.68
CA ALA A 189 -54.45 44.45 -64.30
C ALA A 189 -53.46 44.97 -63.22
N PRO A 190 -52.93 46.22 -63.26
CA PRO A 190 -52.06 46.73 -62.21
C PRO A 190 -52.79 46.92 -60.87
N MET A 191 -54.08 47.24 -60.89
CA MET A 191 -54.90 47.42 -59.69
C MET A 191 -55.19 46.08 -58.99
N ILE A 192 -55.46 45.02 -59.77
CA ILE A 192 -55.65 43.65 -59.25
C ILE A 192 -54.31 43.08 -58.75
N ALA A 193 -53.21 43.33 -59.46
CA ALA A 193 -51.87 42.91 -59.02
C ALA A 193 -51.45 43.61 -57.72
N MET A 194 -51.66 44.91 -57.58
CA MET A 194 -51.38 45.66 -56.34
C MET A 194 -52.26 45.22 -55.17
N THR A 195 -53.54 44.94 -55.40
CA THR A 195 -54.44 44.48 -54.33
C THR A 195 -54.08 43.07 -53.87
N ILE A 196 -53.70 42.15 -54.76
CA ILE A 196 -53.18 40.82 -54.41
C ILE A 196 -51.85 40.94 -53.64
N MET A 197 -50.93 41.82 -54.07
CA MET A 197 -49.66 42.05 -53.36
C MET A 197 -49.87 42.66 -51.96
N ARG A 198 -50.90 43.50 -51.76
CA ARG A 198 -51.26 44.05 -50.43
C ARG A 198 -51.99 43.04 -49.55
N LEU A 199 -52.73 42.08 -50.12
CA LEU A 199 -53.51 41.10 -49.36
C LEU A 199 -52.67 39.90 -48.88
N VAL A 200 -51.61 39.53 -49.61
CA VAL A 200 -50.76 38.37 -49.27
C VAL A 200 -50.06 38.52 -47.90
N PRO A 201 -49.46 39.68 -47.54
CA PRO A 201 -48.90 39.90 -46.20
C PRO A 201 -49.99 39.91 -45.11
N PHE A 202 -51.18 40.42 -45.43
CA PHE A 202 -52.31 40.52 -44.50
C PHE A 202 -52.94 39.14 -44.19
N LEU A 203 -53.04 38.26 -45.18
CA LEU A 203 -53.47 36.87 -45.02
C LEU A 203 -52.41 35.99 -44.35
N GLN A 204 -51.13 36.33 -44.48
CA GLN A 204 -50.03 35.65 -43.77
C GLN A 204 -49.96 36.08 -42.30
N ARG A 205 -50.17 37.37 -41.97
CA ARG A 205 -50.28 37.84 -40.57
C ARG A 205 -51.48 37.25 -39.84
N ARG A 206 -52.65 37.11 -40.50
CA ARG A 206 -53.81 36.38 -39.94
C ARG A 206 -53.58 34.86 -39.78
N ARG A 207 -52.59 34.27 -40.46
CA ARG A 207 -52.17 32.87 -40.27
C ARG A 207 -51.20 32.69 -39.09
N ALA A 208 -50.36 33.68 -38.79
CA ALA A 208 -49.47 33.67 -37.63
C ALA A 208 -50.21 33.94 -36.30
N GLN A 209 -51.30 34.73 -36.33
CA GLN A 209 -52.12 35.03 -35.15
C GLN A 209 -53.17 33.96 -34.78
N ARG A 210 -53.31 32.89 -35.58
CA ARG A 210 -54.20 31.73 -35.25
C ARG A 210 -53.46 30.53 -34.63
N THR A 211 -52.17 30.67 -34.31
CA THR A 211 -51.38 29.67 -33.56
C THR A 211 -51.02 30.16 -32.16
N GLY A 212 -51.82 31.08 -31.61
CA GLY A 212 -51.82 31.42 -30.19
C GLY A 212 -53.19 31.11 -29.61
N SER A 213 -53.40 29.90 -29.10
CA SER A 213 -54.47 29.56 -28.15
C SER A 213 -54.22 28.16 -27.61
N ALA A 214 -53.91 28.11 -26.31
CA ALA A 214 -54.12 27.04 -25.32
C ALA A 214 -54.04 25.56 -25.75
N GLY A 215 -53.09 24.85 -25.12
CA GLY A 215 -53.34 23.63 -24.35
C GLY A 215 -53.69 22.33 -25.07
N GLY A 216 -53.02 21.25 -24.65
CA GLY A 216 -53.66 19.93 -24.59
C GLY A 216 -53.16 18.89 -25.59
N SER A 217 -52.50 17.89 -25.03
CA SER A 217 -52.41 16.53 -25.55
C SER A 217 -53.75 16.06 -26.14
N ARG A 218 -53.82 15.90 -27.47
CA ARG A 218 -54.69 14.92 -28.13
C ARG A 218 -54.36 14.84 -29.61
N TRP A 219 -53.78 13.71 -30.03
CA TRP A 219 -53.68 13.31 -31.43
C TRP A 219 -55.06 12.92 -31.97
N ARG A 220 -55.98 13.89 -32.09
CA ARG A 220 -57.19 13.77 -32.91
C ARG A 220 -57.33 15.00 -33.80
N GLY A 221 -57.18 14.79 -35.10
CA GLY A 221 -57.72 15.71 -36.11
C GLY A 221 -56.80 16.79 -36.67
N ARG A 222 -55.63 16.44 -37.21
CA ARG A 222 -55.08 17.23 -38.34
C ARG A 222 -55.35 16.50 -39.64
N ARG A 223 -56.30 17.02 -40.43
CA ARG A 223 -56.48 16.64 -41.85
C ARG A 223 -55.12 16.75 -42.54
N ARG A 224 -54.67 15.62 -43.09
CA ARG A 224 -53.40 15.43 -43.78
C ARG A 224 -53.21 16.51 -44.86
N ARG A 225 -52.05 17.18 -44.85
CA ARG A 225 -51.44 17.61 -46.12
C ARG A 225 -51.23 16.32 -46.93
N ARG A 226 -51.95 16.17 -48.05
CA ARG A 226 -51.72 15.09 -49.02
C ARG A 226 -50.22 15.09 -49.40
N GLY A 227 -49.54 13.96 -49.19
CA GLY A 227 -48.30 13.64 -49.94
C GLY A 227 -46.96 13.56 -49.20
N ARG A 228 -46.87 13.45 -47.86
CA ARG A 228 -45.55 13.27 -47.21
C ARG A 228 -45.52 12.04 -46.28
N ARG A 229 -44.63 11.08 -46.58
CA ARG A 229 -44.28 9.97 -45.67
C ARG A 229 -43.73 10.55 -44.35
N PRO A 230 -44.15 10.07 -43.17
CA PRO A 230 -43.46 10.28 -41.91
C PRO A 230 -42.14 9.48 -41.92
N GLY A 231 -41.13 9.98 -41.21
CA GLY A 231 -39.75 9.47 -41.24
C GLY A 231 -38.76 10.60 -41.46
N TRP A 232 -37.52 10.42 -41.00
CA TRP A 232 -36.47 11.43 -41.20
C TRP A 232 -36.04 11.52 -42.66
N ARG A 233 -35.58 12.70 -43.07
CA ARG A 233 -35.13 12.99 -44.43
C ARG A 233 -33.65 13.37 -44.40
N HIS A 234 -32.86 12.72 -45.26
CA HIS A 234 -31.49 13.13 -45.52
C HIS A 234 -31.46 14.61 -45.93
N GLY A 235 -30.74 15.43 -45.15
CA GLY A 235 -30.60 16.88 -45.37
C GLY A 235 -31.40 17.78 -44.41
N GLU A 236 -32.21 17.23 -43.49
CA GLU A 236 -32.83 18.00 -42.40
C GLU A 236 -32.08 17.77 -41.05
N PRO A 237 -31.98 18.79 -40.16
CA PRO A 237 -31.32 18.67 -38.87
C PRO A 237 -31.91 17.53 -38.01
N ASP A 238 -31.06 16.63 -37.52
CA ASP A 238 -31.47 15.45 -36.77
C ASP A 238 -30.80 15.36 -35.39
N PRO A 239 -31.57 15.48 -34.29
CA PRO A 239 -31.06 15.34 -32.93
C PRO A 239 -30.44 13.99 -32.60
N ALA A 240 -30.99 12.90 -33.16
CA ALA A 240 -30.46 11.55 -32.93
C ALA A 240 -29.07 11.37 -33.57
N THR A 241 -28.90 11.81 -34.81
CA THR A 241 -27.59 11.82 -35.49
C THR A 241 -26.60 12.76 -34.80
N MET A 242 -27.05 13.92 -34.30
CA MET A 242 -26.19 14.83 -33.52
C MET A 242 -25.68 14.19 -32.23
N LEU A 243 -26.55 13.52 -31.47
CA LEU A 243 -26.16 12.82 -30.24
C LEU A 243 -25.12 11.72 -30.52
N LEU A 244 -25.31 10.97 -31.62
CA LEU A 244 -24.33 9.99 -32.09
C LEU A 244 -23.01 10.63 -32.54
N ALA A 245 -23.03 11.82 -33.14
CA ALA A 245 -21.82 12.56 -33.52
C ALA A 245 -21.01 12.97 -32.28
N VAL A 246 -21.66 13.48 -31.23
CA VAL A 246 -21.01 13.81 -29.96
C VAL A 246 -20.48 12.54 -29.26
N ALA A 247 -21.27 11.46 -29.24
CA ALA A 247 -20.85 10.18 -28.66
C ALA A 247 -19.67 9.54 -29.43
N ALA A 248 -19.63 9.65 -30.75
CA ALA A 248 -18.52 9.15 -31.55
C ALA A 248 -17.23 9.92 -31.24
N ARG A 249 -17.34 11.24 -31.02
CA ARG A 249 -16.22 12.08 -30.62
C ARG A 249 -15.73 11.79 -29.20
N SER A 250 -16.61 11.60 -28.23
CA SER A 250 -16.19 11.19 -26.89
C SER A 250 -15.50 9.81 -26.91
N SER A 251 -15.94 8.89 -27.78
CA SER A 251 -15.28 7.58 -27.94
C SER A 251 -13.90 7.65 -28.61
N MET A 252 -13.62 8.61 -29.50
CA MET A 252 -12.28 8.79 -30.10
C MET A 252 -11.24 9.29 -29.10
N SER A 253 -11.68 9.91 -28.01
CA SER A 253 -10.83 10.34 -26.90
C SER A 253 -10.57 9.21 -25.88
N HIS A 254 -11.19 8.03 -26.09
CA HIS A 254 -10.97 6.80 -25.33
C HIS A 254 -10.62 5.64 -26.28
N PRO A 255 -9.34 5.35 -26.57
CA PRO A 255 -9.02 4.22 -27.42
C PRO A 255 -9.37 2.90 -26.73
N VAL A 256 -10.34 2.19 -27.30
CA VAL A 256 -10.52 0.75 -27.11
C VAL A 256 -9.28 0.05 -27.69
N ARG A 257 -8.65 -0.82 -26.90
CA ARG A 257 -7.49 -1.63 -27.26
C ARG A 257 -7.68 -2.32 -28.63
N GLY A 258 -6.74 -2.07 -29.54
CA GLY A 258 -6.40 -2.97 -30.65
C GLY A 258 -6.64 -2.41 -32.05
N SER A 259 -5.60 -1.80 -32.65
CA SER A 259 -5.07 -2.12 -33.99
C SER A 259 -4.09 -1.03 -34.43
N GLU A 260 -2.86 -1.42 -34.74
CA GLU A 260 -1.82 -0.61 -35.38
C GLU A 260 -2.20 -0.27 -36.84
N ALA A 261 -1.87 0.94 -37.30
CA ALA A 261 -1.39 1.22 -38.66
C ALA A 261 -0.91 2.69 -38.79
N GLU A 262 0.15 2.87 -39.58
CA GLU A 262 1.05 4.01 -39.74
C GLU A 262 0.51 5.19 -40.58
N GLY A 263 1.12 6.37 -40.40
CA GLY A 263 1.51 7.24 -41.54
C GLY A 263 1.02 8.70 -41.54
N PRO A 264 1.77 9.68 -42.11
CA PRO A 264 1.94 11.01 -41.51
C PRO A 264 1.47 12.25 -42.33
N THR A 265 1.40 13.41 -41.64
CA THR A 265 1.54 14.83 -42.10
C THR A 265 0.47 15.48 -43.02
N PRO A 266 0.39 16.85 -43.19
CA PRO A 266 1.09 17.97 -42.55
C PRO A 266 0.18 19.12 -42.02
N VAL A 267 0.82 20.08 -41.34
CA VAL A 267 0.34 21.39 -40.88
C VAL A 267 -0.06 22.31 -42.05
N SER A 268 -1.12 23.11 -41.89
CA SER A 268 -1.28 24.40 -42.60
C SER A 268 -1.95 25.44 -41.73
N THR A 269 -1.19 26.49 -41.42
CA THR A 269 -1.58 27.80 -40.90
C THR A 269 -2.54 28.54 -41.84
N SER A 270 -3.64 29.12 -41.32
CA SER A 270 -4.26 30.42 -41.72
C SER A 270 -5.57 30.66 -40.97
N GLN A 271 -5.57 31.67 -40.08
CA GLN A 271 -6.60 32.67 -39.75
C GLN A 271 -8.11 32.42 -39.99
N GLU A 272 -8.90 32.90 -39.01
CA GLU A 272 -10.26 33.50 -39.10
C GLU A 272 -11.50 32.67 -38.71
N VAL A 273 -12.05 33.02 -37.53
CA VAL A 273 -13.45 32.87 -37.07
C VAL A 273 -13.93 31.44 -36.74
N LEU A 274 -14.46 31.25 -35.52
CA LEU A 274 -15.23 30.05 -35.16
C LEU A 274 -16.39 29.90 -36.13
N THR A 275 -16.35 28.87 -36.97
CA THR A 275 -17.45 28.55 -37.89
C THR A 275 -18.07 27.23 -37.46
N ALA A 276 -19.39 27.07 -37.63
CA ALA A 276 -20.10 25.81 -37.42
C ALA A 276 -20.26 25.05 -38.76
N TRP A 277 -20.58 23.75 -38.72
CA TRP A 277 -20.43 22.85 -39.89
C TRP A 277 -21.34 23.19 -41.06
N SER A 278 -20.76 23.17 -42.26
CA SER A 278 -21.45 22.75 -43.48
C SER A 278 -20.45 22.08 -44.45
N ALA A 279 -20.85 20.97 -45.05
CA ALA A 279 -20.20 20.44 -46.23
C ALA A 279 -20.69 21.24 -47.47
N GLU A 280 -19.71 21.80 -48.18
CA GLU A 280 -19.71 22.48 -49.49
C GLU A 280 -20.10 23.98 -49.66
N ARG A 281 -18.99 24.73 -49.79
CA ARG A 281 -18.59 25.85 -50.68
C ARG A 281 -19.32 27.19 -50.75
N ARG A 282 -20.59 27.37 -50.38
CA ARG A 282 -21.17 28.74 -50.37
C ARG A 282 -22.18 28.97 -49.25
N ARG A 283 -21.68 29.15 -48.02
CA ARG A 283 -22.16 30.05 -46.93
C ARG A 283 -21.58 29.57 -45.58
N ARG A 284 -20.47 30.17 -45.16
CA ARG A 284 -19.62 29.74 -44.04
C ARG A 284 -19.93 30.38 -42.66
N CYS A 285 -21.09 30.99 -42.43
CA CYS A 285 -21.30 31.65 -41.14
C CYS A 285 -22.76 31.52 -40.68
N VAL A 286 -22.96 30.85 -39.54
CA VAL A 286 -24.26 30.82 -38.84
C VAL A 286 -24.18 31.62 -37.52
N LEU A 287 -23.01 31.68 -36.87
CA LEU A 287 -22.65 32.71 -35.88
C LEU A 287 -21.25 33.24 -36.16
N SER A 288 -21.07 34.56 -36.09
CA SER A 288 -19.78 35.21 -35.88
C SER A 288 -19.81 35.85 -34.48
N LEU A 289 -18.84 35.50 -33.65
CA LEU A 289 -18.64 36.07 -32.32
C LEU A 289 -17.24 36.70 -32.27
N SER A 290 -17.18 37.91 -31.74
CA SER A 290 -15.94 38.64 -31.45
C SER A 290 -15.50 38.33 -30.02
N ASP A 291 -14.22 38.51 -29.74
CA ASP A 291 -13.68 38.39 -28.37
C ASP A 291 -14.32 39.44 -27.44
N GLY A 292 -14.80 39.00 -26.27
CA GLY A 292 -15.56 39.79 -25.30
C GLY A 292 -17.02 40.08 -25.67
N GLU A 293 -17.55 39.54 -26.77
CA GLU A 293 -18.91 39.85 -27.22
C GLU A 293 -19.99 39.18 -26.34
N SER A 294 -20.97 39.96 -25.87
CA SER A 294 -22.13 39.45 -25.13
C SER A 294 -23.43 39.67 -25.91
N VAL A 295 -24.14 38.58 -26.25
CA VAL A 295 -25.29 38.57 -27.15
C VAL A 295 -26.51 37.91 -26.51
N ALA A 296 -27.68 38.54 -26.57
CA ALA A 296 -28.96 37.91 -26.24
C ALA A 296 -29.72 37.43 -27.49
N LEU A 297 -30.10 36.15 -27.52
CA LEU A 297 -30.94 35.53 -28.56
C LEU A 297 -32.43 35.68 -28.20
N SER A 298 -33.18 36.40 -29.04
CA SER A 298 -34.60 36.67 -28.84
C SER A 298 -35.52 35.90 -29.80
N GLY A 299 -36.64 35.40 -29.30
CA GLY A 299 -37.70 34.77 -30.11
C GLY A 299 -38.09 33.36 -29.65
N LYS A 300 -39.27 32.89 -30.09
CA LYS A 300 -39.81 31.58 -29.70
C LYS A 300 -38.87 30.43 -30.09
N GLY A 301 -38.34 29.70 -29.11
CA GLY A 301 -37.42 28.58 -29.32
C GLY A 301 -35.94 28.96 -29.32
N ALA A 302 -35.59 30.14 -28.78
CA ALA A 302 -34.21 30.58 -28.60
C ALA A 302 -33.38 29.58 -27.78
N GLY A 303 -33.96 28.99 -26.72
CA GLY A 303 -33.31 27.95 -25.92
C GLY A 303 -32.94 26.70 -26.73
N ASN A 304 -33.85 26.24 -27.60
CA ASN A 304 -33.59 25.09 -28.47
C ASN A 304 -32.52 25.39 -29.54
N ALA A 305 -32.55 26.60 -30.12
CA ALA A 305 -31.53 27.04 -31.07
C ALA A 305 -30.14 27.12 -30.41
N LEU A 306 -30.06 27.65 -29.18
CA LEU A 306 -28.82 27.76 -28.43
C LEU A 306 -28.24 26.39 -28.06
N ARG A 307 -29.06 25.46 -27.54
CA ARG A 307 -28.64 24.09 -27.24
C ARG A 307 -28.13 23.38 -28.50
N TRP A 308 -28.87 23.49 -29.61
CA TRP A 308 -28.47 22.91 -30.89
C TRP A 308 -27.11 23.41 -31.38
N TRP A 309 -26.88 24.72 -31.32
CA TRP A 309 -25.60 25.32 -31.70
C TRP A 309 -24.46 24.93 -30.78
N CYS A 310 -24.71 24.92 -29.47
CA CYS A 310 -23.71 24.48 -28.49
C CYS A 310 -23.27 23.04 -28.76
N THR A 311 -24.22 22.13 -29.01
CA THR A 311 -23.90 20.74 -29.36
C THR A 311 -23.11 20.64 -30.67
N GLN A 312 -23.38 21.50 -31.66
CA GLN A 312 -22.59 21.56 -32.90
C GLN A 312 -21.14 21.97 -32.67
N LEU A 313 -20.89 22.91 -31.75
CA LEU A 313 -19.55 23.36 -31.37
C LEU A 313 -18.81 22.28 -30.56
N LEU A 314 -19.48 21.64 -29.61
CA LEU A 314 -18.92 20.55 -28.81
C LEU A 314 -18.55 19.33 -29.66
N ALA A 315 -19.27 19.06 -30.75
CA ALA A 315 -18.94 18.00 -31.70
C ALA A 315 -17.68 18.31 -32.57
N ARG A 316 -17.19 19.57 -32.56
CA ARG A 316 -16.04 20.05 -33.35
C ARG A 316 -14.73 20.17 -32.59
N ASP A 317 -14.79 20.15 -31.26
CA ASP A 317 -13.63 20.28 -30.36
C ASP A 317 -12.91 21.64 -30.44
N GLU A 318 -13.60 22.68 -30.91
CA GLU A 318 -13.02 24.01 -31.13
C GLU A 318 -13.27 24.99 -29.95
N VAL A 319 -14.11 24.62 -28.96
CA VAL A 319 -14.62 25.55 -27.92
C VAL A 319 -14.86 24.84 -26.59
N ARG A 320 -14.46 25.47 -25.47
CA ARG A 320 -14.90 25.13 -24.12
C ARG A 320 -16.12 25.96 -23.73
N VAL A 321 -17.12 25.33 -23.13
CA VAL A 321 -18.40 25.96 -22.80
C VAL A 321 -18.58 26.00 -21.30
N THR A 322 -19.07 27.10 -20.75
CA THR A 322 -19.53 27.21 -19.37
C THR A 322 -21.04 27.47 -19.38
N VAL A 323 -21.83 26.60 -18.77
CA VAL A 323 -23.29 26.74 -18.75
C VAL A 323 -23.71 27.54 -17.52
N MET A 324 -24.36 28.68 -17.72
CA MET A 324 -24.91 29.50 -16.65
C MET A 324 -26.38 29.14 -16.48
N ASP A 325 -26.67 28.34 -15.45
CA ASP A 325 -28.04 27.94 -15.10
C ASP A 325 -28.78 29.05 -14.32
N ASP A 326 -28.05 29.97 -13.67
CA ASP A 326 -28.62 31.13 -12.94
C ASP A 326 -28.09 32.47 -13.49
N LEU A 327 -29.00 33.30 -14.01
CA LEU A 327 -28.69 34.65 -14.51
C LEU A 327 -28.90 35.70 -13.40
N PRO A 328 -27.90 36.53 -13.05
CA PRO A 328 -28.05 37.56 -12.02
C PRO A 328 -29.09 38.62 -12.43
N GLY A 329 -30.16 38.77 -11.64
CA GLY A 329 -31.24 39.75 -11.86
C GLY A 329 -32.65 39.33 -11.49
N ASP A 330 -32.86 38.13 -10.92
CA ASP A 330 -34.19 37.72 -10.45
C ASP A 330 -34.58 38.52 -9.18
N PRO A 331 -35.70 39.27 -9.16
CA PRO A 331 -36.21 39.81 -7.91
C PRO A 331 -36.63 38.63 -7.04
N GLN A 332 -35.89 38.38 -5.95
CA GLN A 332 -36.34 37.49 -4.88
C GLN A 332 -37.45 38.19 -4.09
N ASP A 333 -38.64 38.29 -4.69
CA ASP A 333 -39.86 38.59 -3.92
C ASP A 333 -40.56 37.27 -3.58
N GLY A 334 -40.64 37.02 -2.27
CA GLY A 334 -41.40 35.93 -1.70
C GLY A 334 -42.89 36.05 -2.03
N HIS A 335 -43.53 34.88 -2.16
CA HIS A 335 -44.96 34.66 -2.35
C HIS A 335 -45.51 34.82 -3.78
N ALA A 336 -45.24 33.82 -4.64
CA ALA A 336 -46.12 33.47 -5.76
C ALA A 336 -46.42 31.95 -5.71
N GLY A 337 -47.69 31.59 -5.93
CA GLY A 337 -48.23 30.24 -5.68
C GLY A 337 -47.76 29.18 -6.68
N ASP A 338 -47.93 27.91 -6.27
CA ASP A 338 -47.52 26.67 -6.95
C ASP A 338 -47.95 26.55 -8.44
N ARG A 339 -48.93 27.36 -8.89
CA ARG A 339 -49.38 27.38 -10.29
C ARG A 339 -48.48 28.18 -11.24
N ASP A 340 -47.76 29.19 -10.75
CA ASP A 340 -46.84 29.98 -11.59
C ASP A 340 -45.49 29.27 -11.80
N ARG A 341 -45.20 28.25 -10.98
CA ARG A 341 -43.98 27.43 -11.09
C ARG A 341 -44.09 26.38 -12.19
N GLU A 342 -45.26 25.77 -12.37
CA GLU A 342 -45.54 24.84 -13.49
C GLU A 342 -45.59 25.56 -14.85
N GLU A 343 -46.10 26.80 -14.92
CA GLU A 343 -46.04 27.61 -16.16
C GLU A 343 -44.62 28.13 -16.46
N ARG A 344 -43.77 28.34 -15.45
CA ARG A 344 -42.35 28.70 -15.62
C ARG A 344 -41.49 27.51 -16.06
N GLU A 345 -41.79 26.29 -15.62
CA GLU A 345 -41.10 25.07 -16.08
C GLU A 345 -41.43 24.69 -17.53
N GLU A 346 -42.63 25.00 -18.02
CA GLU A 346 -42.96 24.88 -19.46
C GLU A 346 -42.25 25.95 -20.33
N ALA A 347 -41.71 27.02 -19.73
CA ALA A 347 -40.94 28.08 -20.37
C ALA A 347 -39.43 27.90 -20.20
N GLY A 348 -38.88 26.75 -20.62
CA GLY A 348 -37.43 26.43 -20.62
C GLY A 348 -36.57 27.25 -21.59
N ASP A 349 -36.78 28.57 -21.68
CA ASP A 349 -36.23 29.48 -22.70
C ASP A 349 -35.21 30.49 -22.13
N ARG A 350 -34.72 30.32 -20.89
CA ARG A 350 -33.61 31.10 -20.29
C ARG A 350 -32.40 30.19 -20.04
N LEU A 351 -31.35 30.35 -20.86
CA LEU A 351 -30.08 29.62 -20.81
C LEU A 351 -28.96 30.61 -21.11
N GLY A 352 -27.92 30.65 -20.28
CA GLY A 352 -26.68 31.38 -20.55
C GLY A 352 -25.53 30.43 -20.88
N LEU A 353 -24.73 30.75 -21.88
CA LEU A 353 -23.53 30.01 -22.26
C LEU A 353 -22.36 30.97 -22.40
N HIS A 354 -21.28 30.73 -21.67
CA HIS A 354 -20.00 31.38 -21.89
C HIS A 354 -19.12 30.45 -22.73
N LEU A 355 -18.55 30.96 -23.81
CA LEU A 355 -17.74 30.21 -24.77
C LEU A 355 -16.31 30.69 -24.67
N THR A 356 -15.34 29.78 -24.65
CA THR A 356 -13.90 30.12 -24.69
C THR A 356 -13.17 29.31 -25.76
N TRP A 357 -12.32 29.96 -26.56
CA TRP A 357 -11.57 29.33 -27.66
C TRP A 357 -10.22 30.02 -27.92
N GLY A 358 -9.27 29.32 -28.54
CA GLY A 358 -7.92 29.86 -28.82
C GLY A 358 -6.81 29.28 -27.91
N PRO A 359 -5.54 29.67 -28.11
CA PRO A 359 -4.40 29.16 -27.35
C PRO A 359 -4.48 29.57 -25.87
N GLN A 360 -4.04 28.68 -24.96
CA GLN A 360 -4.16 28.86 -23.50
C GLN A 360 -3.56 30.17 -22.97
N ALA A 361 -2.57 30.73 -23.66
CA ALA A 361 -1.95 32.00 -23.28
C ALA A 361 -2.88 33.23 -23.47
N HIS A 362 -3.83 33.17 -24.42
CA HIS A 362 -4.77 34.25 -24.73
C HIS A 362 -6.12 33.67 -25.20
N PRO A 363 -6.94 33.12 -24.29
CA PRO A 363 -8.23 32.57 -24.64
C PRO A 363 -9.20 33.70 -25.02
N HIS A 364 -9.80 33.61 -26.21
CA HIS A 364 -10.92 34.45 -26.60
C HIS A 364 -12.19 33.98 -25.89
N SER A 365 -13.07 34.90 -25.52
CA SER A 365 -14.33 34.57 -24.84
C SER A 365 -15.55 35.28 -25.41
N ALA A 366 -16.73 34.69 -25.28
CA ALA A 366 -18.01 35.31 -25.65
C ALA A 366 -19.16 34.79 -24.78
N LEU A 367 -20.15 35.63 -24.48
CA LEU A 367 -21.34 35.28 -23.70
C LEU A 367 -22.58 35.25 -24.60
N ILE A 368 -23.35 34.17 -24.56
CA ILE A 368 -24.63 34.06 -25.27
C ILE A 368 -25.73 33.76 -24.27
N LEU A 369 -26.73 34.63 -24.22
CA LEU A 369 -27.90 34.50 -23.34
C LEU A 369 -29.15 34.29 -24.19
N THR A 370 -30.18 33.66 -23.66
CA THR A 370 -31.51 33.64 -24.30
C THR A 370 -32.49 34.55 -23.56
N CYS A 371 -33.34 35.25 -24.30
CA CYS A 371 -34.38 36.11 -23.73
C CYS A 371 -35.77 35.85 -24.32
N SER A 372 -36.78 35.95 -23.47
CA SER A 372 -38.17 36.12 -23.91
C SER A 372 -38.33 37.53 -24.49
N CYS A 373 -39.26 37.71 -25.44
CA CYS A 373 -39.38 38.94 -26.25
C CYS A 373 -39.51 40.26 -25.47
N ASP A 374 -39.72 40.21 -24.15
CA ASP A 374 -40.04 41.37 -23.31
C ASP A 374 -38.96 41.73 -22.26
N GLU A 375 -37.90 40.92 -22.05
CA GLU A 375 -36.85 41.20 -21.05
C GLU A 375 -35.43 40.89 -21.57
N VAL A 376 -34.60 41.91 -21.78
CA VAL A 376 -33.18 41.75 -22.17
C VAL A 376 -32.30 41.72 -20.92
N PRO A 377 -31.47 40.69 -20.69
CA PRO A 377 -30.57 40.63 -19.55
C PRO A 377 -29.58 41.81 -19.55
N PRO A 378 -29.26 42.42 -18.39
CA PRO A 378 -28.36 43.57 -18.31
C PRO A 378 -26.92 43.26 -18.76
N GLN A 379 -26.56 41.98 -18.81
CA GLN A 379 -25.26 41.49 -19.25
C GLN A 379 -25.13 41.41 -20.78
N ALA A 380 -26.24 41.53 -21.54
CA ALA A 380 -26.23 41.46 -23.00
C ALA A 380 -25.87 42.81 -23.63
N LEU A 381 -24.74 42.86 -24.36
CA LEU A 381 -24.28 44.07 -25.05
C LEU A 381 -25.01 44.29 -26.39
N CYS A 382 -25.60 43.23 -26.98
CA CYS A 382 -26.46 43.33 -28.16
C CYS A 382 -27.54 42.23 -28.20
N THR A 383 -28.59 42.44 -28.99
CA THR A 383 -29.69 41.47 -29.17
C THR A 383 -29.76 40.97 -30.62
N ARG A 384 -29.97 39.66 -30.82
CA ARG A 384 -30.11 39.02 -32.15
C ARG A 384 -31.32 38.08 -32.17
N PRO A 385 -32.12 38.04 -33.25
CA PRO A 385 -33.23 37.10 -33.34
C PRO A 385 -32.74 35.65 -33.50
N ALA A 386 -33.37 34.71 -32.80
CA ALA A 386 -33.08 33.28 -32.94
C ALA A 386 -33.39 32.80 -34.37
N PRO A 387 -32.51 32.00 -35.01
CA PRO A 387 -32.76 31.52 -36.35
C PRO A 387 -33.91 30.51 -36.41
N ALA A 388 -34.73 30.62 -37.44
CA ALA A 388 -35.77 29.64 -37.71
C ALA A 388 -35.15 28.32 -38.23
N GLY A 389 -35.61 27.17 -37.73
CA GLY A 389 -35.27 25.86 -38.28
C GLY A 389 -34.45 24.92 -37.37
N ALA A 390 -34.10 25.34 -36.14
CA ALA A 390 -33.50 24.43 -35.16
C ALA A 390 -34.49 23.31 -34.76
N PRO A 391 -34.04 22.04 -34.63
CA PRO A 391 -34.90 20.97 -34.18
C PRO A 391 -35.23 21.12 -32.69
N SER A 392 -36.44 20.70 -32.29
CA SER A 392 -36.80 20.60 -30.87
C SER A 392 -36.15 19.35 -30.28
N CYS A 393 -35.43 19.50 -29.17
CA CYS A 393 -34.78 18.41 -28.43
C CYS A 393 -35.42 18.26 -27.04
N SER A 394 -35.44 17.06 -26.48
CA SER A 394 -35.88 16.85 -25.10
C SER A 394 -34.86 17.40 -24.09
N PRO A 395 -35.28 17.71 -22.84
CA PRO A 395 -34.34 18.01 -21.75
C PRO A 395 -33.33 16.88 -21.51
N THR A 396 -33.81 15.63 -21.56
CA THR A 396 -32.98 14.43 -21.42
C THR A 396 -31.91 14.31 -22.51
N TRP A 397 -32.19 14.79 -23.73
CA TRP A 397 -31.20 14.87 -24.80
C TRP A 397 -30.09 15.86 -24.48
N TRP A 398 -30.44 17.02 -23.92
CA TRP A 398 -29.45 18.00 -23.48
C TRP A 398 -28.58 17.47 -22.34
N ASP A 399 -29.18 16.78 -21.36
CA ASP A 399 -28.44 16.14 -20.27
C ASP A 399 -27.47 15.07 -20.77
N ALA A 400 -27.87 14.27 -21.77
CA ALA A 400 -27.00 13.30 -22.41
C ALA A 400 -25.83 13.97 -23.14
N VAL A 401 -26.07 15.09 -23.83
CA VAL A 401 -25.00 15.90 -24.45
C VAL A 401 -24.05 16.47 -23.39
N ARG A 402 -24.58 16.98 -22.26
CA ARG A 402 -23.77 17.46 -21.14
C ARG A 402 -22.88 16.37 -20.58
N HIS A 403 -23.43 15.17 -20.41
CA HIS A 403 -22.71 14.01 -19.92
C HIS A 403 -21.57 13.57 -20.87
N LEU A 404 -21.86 13.47 -22.18
CA LEU A 404 -20.87 13.10 -23.20
C LEU A 404 -19.78 14.15 -23.41
N SER A 405 -19.98 15.38 -22.92
CA SER A 405 -19.09 16.53 -23.11
C SER A 405 -18.57 17.11 -21.79
N ARG A 406 -18.55 16.33 -20.70
CA ARG A 406 -18.17 16.78 -19.34
C ARG A 406 -16.81 17.48 -19.28
N SER A 407 -15.78 16.95 -19.95
CA SER A 407 -14.45 17.57 -20.01
C SER A 407 -14.42 18.95 -20.69
N ARG A 408 -15.50 19.33 -21.39
CA ARG A 408 -15.63 20.57 -22.15
C ARG A 408 -16.72 21.50 -21.64
N ILE A 409 -17.54 21.05 -20.71
CA ILE A 409 -18.61 21.85 -20.09
C ILE A 409 -18.26 22.08 -18.63
N THR A 410 -17.92 23.32 -18.30
CA THR A 410 -17.73 23.76 -16.91
C THR A 410 -19.06 24.29 -16.37
N SER A 411 -19.46 23.90 -15.17
CA SER A 411 -20.52 24.60 -14.45
C SER A 411 -19.87 25.68 -13.58
N PRO A 412 -20.40 26.91 -13.52
CA PRO A 412 -19.91 27.88 -12.56
C PRO A 412 -20.19 27.36 -11.15
N PRO A 413 -19.29 27.58 -10.18
CA PRO A 413 -19.58 27.30 -8.78
C PRO A 413 -20.85 28.05 -8.38
N GLN A 414 -21.81 27.35 -7.76
CA GLN A 414 -23.03 27.95 -7.23
C GLN A 414 -22.63 29.11 -6.31
N GLY A 415 -22.99 30.34 -6.69
CA GLY A 415 -22.71 31.52 -5.89
C GLY A 415 -23.55 31.49 -4.62
N SER A 416 -22.97 31.04 -3.50
CA SER A 416 -23.53 31.29 -2.18
C SER A 416 -23.32 32.77 -1.84
N SER A 417 -24.35 33.38 -1.27
CA SER A 417 -24.45 34.80 -0.89
C SER A 417 -23.16 35.38 -0.30
N HIS A 418 -22.62 36.38 -0.99
CA HIS A 418 -21.38 37.07 -0.64
C HIS A 418 -21.51 37.94 0.62
N VAL A 419 -20.63 37.73 1.59
CA VAL A 419 -20.24 38.75 2.57
C VAL A 419 -18.75 39.05 2.32
N ASP A 420 -18.43 40.30 2.01
CA ASP A 420 -17.07 40.87 1.90
C ASP A 420 -16.12 40.34 0.80
N GLY A 421 -16.61 39.60 -0.19
CA GLY A 421 -15.80 39.17 -1.35
C GLY A 421 -14.77 38.08 -1.06
N ILE A 422 -14.85 37.41 0.11
CA ILE A 422 -14.08 36.20 0.43
C ILE A 422 -15.03 35.00 0.28
N PRO A 423 -14.66 33.94 -0.48
CA PRO A 423 -15.50 32.75 -0.60
C PRO A 423 -15.73 32.06 0.74
N ASP A 424 -16.93 31.52 0.98
CA ASP A 424 -17.17 30.71 2.18
C ASP A 424 -16.47 29.36 2.10
N LEU A 425 -16.50 28.72 0.92
CA LEU A 425 -15.83 27.46 0.68
C LEU A 425 -15.05 27.53 -0.62
N VAL A 426 -13.83 27.00 -0.62
CA VAL A 426 -12.99 26.84 -1.81
C VAL A 426 -12.71 25.36 -1.96
N PRO A 427 -13.46 24.60 -2.78
CA PRO A 427 -13.09 23.22 -3.07
C PRO A 427 -11.76 23.19 -3.83
N LEU A 428 -10.96 22.14 -3.64
CA LEU A 428 -9.64 22.04 -4.29
C LEU A 428 -9.74 22.14 -5.81
N SER A 429 -10.82 21.62 -6.41
CA SER A 429 -11.11 21.73 -7.84
C SER A 429 -11.34 23.16 -8.34
N ALA A 430 -11.55 24.14 -7.45
CA ALA A 430 -11.65 25.56 -7.84
C ALA A 430 -10.27 26.23 -8.00
N VAL A 431 -9.21 25.63 -7.45
CA VAL A 431 -7.83 26.16 -7.51
C VAL A 431 -6.87 25.26 -8.28
N MET A 432 -7.35 24.10 -8.72
CA MET A 432 -6.59 23.13 -9.51
C MET A 432 -7.34 22.77 -10.79
N ASP A 433 -6.59 22.41 -11.83
CA ASP A 433 -7.18 21.88 -13.06
C ASP A 433 -7.87 20.54 -12.79
N ASP A 434 -9.03 20.33 -13.41
CA ASP A 434 -9.69 19.02 -13.47
C ASP A 434 -8.93 18.13 -14.47
N LEU A 435 -8.01 17.33 -13.95
CA LEU A 435 -7.14 16.45 -14.72
C LEU A 435 -7.57 15.01 -14.56
N ASP A 436 -7.46 14.23 -15.63
CA ASP A 436 -7.46 12.77 -15.49
C ASP A 436 -6.04 12.21 -15.26
N ALA A 437 -5.95 10.90 -15.00
CA ALA A 437 -4.67 10.24 -14.73
C ALA A 437 -3.70 10.28 -15.91
N HIS A 438 -4.19 10.36 -17.15
CA HIS A 438 -3.36 10.42 -18.36
C HIS A 438 -2.82 11.83 -18.58
N GLU A 439 -3.65 12.85 -18.40
CA GLU A 439 -3.25 14.26 -18.45
C GLU A 439 -2.24 14.59 -17.37
N LEU A 440 -2.43 14.09 -16.14
CA LEU A 440 -1.49 14.25 -15.04
C LEU A 440 -0.12 13.61 -15.35
N ARG A 441 -0.11 12.39 -15.90
CA ARG A 441 1.13 11.72 -16.32
C ARG A 441 1.84 12.51 -17.43
N THR A 442 1.09 12.96 -18.43
CA THR A 442 1.65 13.75 -19.54
C THR A 442 2.30 15.04 -19.04
N ARG A 443 1.64 15.74 -18.10
CA ARG A 443 2.19 16.92 -17.43
C ARG A 443 3.51 16.62 -16.71
N TRP A 444 3.57 15.52 -15.96
CA TRP A 444 4.80 15.10 -15.28
C TRP A 444 5.93 14.75 -16.25
N GLU A 445 5.62 14.09 -17.37
CA GLU A 445 6.59 13.77 -18.42
C GLU A 445 7.12 15.03 -19.12
N GLU A 446 6.24 15.98 -19.44
CA GLU A 446 6.61 17.27 -20.06
C GLU A 446 7.49 18.11 -19.14
N GLN A 447 7.15 18.16 -17.85
CA GLN A 447 7.95 18.84 -16.84
C GLN A 447 9.33 18.18 -16.66
N SER A 448 9.41 16.85 -16.80
CA SER A 448 10.68 16.11 -16.73
C SER A 448 11.58 16.32 -17.96
N ARG A 449 10.99 16.64 -19.13
CA ARG A 449 11.71 16.88 -20.40
C ARG A 449 12.16 18.33 -20.59
N SER A 450 11.57 19.28 -19.85
CA SER A 450 11.85 20.71 -20.00
C SER A 450 13.18 21.11 -19.32
N PRO A 451 14.17 21.68 -20.05
CA PRO A 451 15.46 22.02 -19.49
C PRO A 451 15.40 23.31 -18.64
N ALA A 452 15.45 23.14 -17.31
CA ALA A 452 16.16 23.94 -16.28
C ALA A 452 16.24 25.49 -16.37
N ARG A 453 15.41 26.22 -17.12
CA ARG A 453 15.39 27.69 -17.06
C ARG A 453 14.45 28.29 -16.03
N ASP A 454 13.44 27.54 -15.60
CA ASP A 454 12.63 27.84 -14.43
C ASP A 454 12.52 26.55 -13.63
N ALA A 455 13.23 26.44 -12.50
CA ALA A 455 13.05 25.32 -11.60
C ALA A 455 11.55 25.27 -11.23
N PRO A 456 10.86 24.12 -11.38
CA PRO A 456 9.42 24.14 -11.13
C PRO A 456 9.19 24.46 -9.65
N ALA A 457 8.27 25.36 -9.34
CA ALA A 457 8.04 25.78 -7.97
C ALA A 457 7.44 24.62 -7.14
N LEU A 458 7.73 24.56 -5.83
CA LEU A 458 6.93 23.80 -4.86
C LEU A 458 5.77 24.70 -4.40
N SER A 459 4.99 25.17 -5.37
CA SER A 459 3.92 26.14 -5.18
C SER A 459 2.59 25.47 -4.89
N ALA A 460 1.83 26.04 -3.95
CA ALA A 460 0.46 25.67 -3.67
C ALA A 460 -0.37 26.91 -3.37
N VAL A 461 -1.65 26.91 -3.77
CA VAL A 461 -2.61 27.92 -3.36
C VAL A 461 -2.96 27.67 -1.89
N LEU A 462 -2.67 28.64 -1.03
CA LEU A 462 -2.91 28.54 0.41
C LEU A 462 -4.16 29.29 0.86
N GLY A 463 -4.68 30.21 0.04
CA GLY A 463 -5.95 30.87 0.30
C GLY A 463 -6.46 31.67 -0.89
N VAL A 464 -7.78 31.85 -0.97
CA VAL A 464 -8.44 32.69 -1.98
C VAL A 464 -9.15 33.83 -1.27
N GLY A 465 -8.89 35.07 -1.72
CA GLY A 465 -9.54 36.26 -1.21
C GLY A 465 -10.21 37.08 -2.31
N SER A 466 -10.69 38.26 -1.96
CA SER A 466 -11.27 39.25 -2.89
C SER A 466 -10.34 39.69 -4.02
N ARG A 467 -9.02 39.48 -3.89
CA ARG A 467 -8.01 39.77 -4.93
C ARG A 467 -7.59 38.55 -5.75
N GLY A 468 -8.23 37.40 -5.55
CA GLY A 468 -7.90 36.13 -6.21
C GLY A 468 -7.11 35.15 -5.31
N PRO A 469 -6.57 34.06 -5.90
CA PRO A 469 -5.79 33.06 -5.19
C PRO A 469 -4.41 33.61 -4.78
N VAL A 470 -3.97 33.27 -3.57
CA VAL A 470 -2.64 33.53 -3.04
C VAL A 470 -1.91 32.20 -2.94
N SER A 471 -0.86 32.07 -3.74
CA SER A 471 0.03 30.91 -3.74
C SER A 471 1.29 31.19 -2.92
N ALA A 472 1.88 30.14 -2.37
CA ALA A 472 3.19 30.18 -1.74
C ALA A 472 4.06 29.04 -2.29
N ASP A 473 5.31 29.37 -2.62
CA ASP A 473 6.33 28.44 -3.06
C ASP A 473 7.32 28.13 -1.93
N LEU A 474 7.42 26.85 -1.55
CA LEU A 474 8.37 26.39 -0.55
C LEU A 474 9.83 26.59 -0.97
N VAL A 475 10.14 26.83 -2.23
CA VAL A 475 11.51 27.14 -2.67
C VAL A 475 11.80 28.64 -2.61
N ALA A 476 10.92 29.47 -3.17
CA ALA A 476 11.14 30.91 -3.31
C ALA A 476 10.69 31.73 -2.09
N ASP A 477 9.49 31.46 -1.54
CA ASP A 477 8.86 32.26 -0.48
C ASP A 477 9.34 31.83 0.93
N GLY A 478 9.74 30.57 1.08
CA GLY A 478 10.40 30.10 2.29
C GLY A 478 10.65 28.60 2.33
N PRO A 479 11.93 28.15 2.47
CA PRO A 479 12.27 26.73 2.55
C PRO A 479 11.51 26.00 3.66
N HIS A 480 11.11 26.72 4.71
CA HIS A 480 10.31 26.19 5.80
C HIS A 480 9.10 27.08 6.07
N ALA A 481 7.99 26.44 6.42
CA ALA A 481 6.73 27.07 6.72
C ALA A 481 6.28 26.78 8.16
N LEU A 482 5.69 27.79 8.80
CA LEU A 482 5.03 27.66 10.09
C LEU A 482 3.51 27.80 9.90
N LEU A 483 2.76 26.78 10.31
CA LEU A 483 1.30 26.74 10.26
C LEU A 483 0.71 26.72 11.67
N ALA A 484 -0.04 27.75 12.05
CA ALA A 484 -0.70 27.80 13.34
C ALA A 484 -2.22 27.88 13.20
N GLY A 485 -2.94 27.21 14.09
CA GLY A 485 -4.40 27.28 14.12
C GLY A 485 -4.99 26.37 15.17
N THR A 486 -5.94 26.89 15.94
CA THR A 486 -6.64 26.18 17.01
C THR A 486 -7.51 25.04 16.48
N THR A 487 -7.93 24.11 17.34
CA THR A 487 -8.84 23.02 16.96
C THR A 487 -10.10 23.56 16.29
N GLY A 488 -10.49 22.96 15.17
CA GLY A 488 -11.65 23.38 14.38
C GLY A 488 -11.42 24.58 13.45
N SER A 489 -10.22 25.17 13.44
CA SER A 489 -9.88 26.27 12.52
C SER A 489 -9.68 25.83 11.06
N GLY A 490 -9.51 24.52 10.79
CA GLY A 490 -9.21 23.98 9.45
C GLY A 490 -7.74 23.69 9.20
N LYS A 491 -6.87 23.70 10.23
CA LYS A 491 -5.43 23.43 10.12
C LYS A 491 -5.10 22.13 9.36
N SER A 492 -5.68 21.01 9.78
CA SER A 492 -5.40 19.70 9.16
C SER A 492 -5.90 19.64 7.72
N GLU A 493 -7.07 20.22 7.44
CA GLU A 493 -7.63 20.31 6.07
C GLU A 493 -6.73 21.14 5.13
N LEU A 494 -6.24 22.30 5.60
CA LEU A 494 -5.29 23.11 4.84
C LEU A 494 -3.99 22.34 4.59
N LEU A 495 -3.47 21.65 5.61
CA LEU A 495 -2.23 20.86 5.50
C LEU A 495 -2.37 19.70 4.49
N ILE A 496 -3.51 18.99 4.51
CA ILE A 496 -3.84 17.96 3.51
C ILE A 496 -3.91 18.58 2.11
N SER A 497 -4.66 19.68 1.95
CA SER A 497 -4.82 20.35 0.66
C SER A 497 -3.50 20.87 0.08
N TRP A 498 -2.58 21.33 0.94
CA TRP A 498 -1.26 21.77 0.53
C TRP A 498 -0.44 20.60 -0.01
N LEU A 499 -0.36 19.51 0.75
CA LEU A 499 0.42 18.32 0.34
C LEU A 499 -0.14 17.67 -0.93
N VAL A 500 -1.46 17.62 -1.08
CA VAL A 500 -2.12 17.13 -2.29
C VAL A 500 -1.79 17.99 -3.51
N GLN A 501 -1.81 19.33 -3.37
CA GLN A 501 -1.39 20.24 -4.44
C GLN A 501 0.05 19.99 -4.88
N LEU A 502 0.97 19.75 -3.94
CA LEU A 502 2.37 19.43 -4.26
C LEU A 502 2.47 18.08 -4.99
N ALA A 503 1.73 17.05 -4.54
CA ALA A 503 1.72 15.73 -5.16
C ALA A 503 1.12 15.73 -6.57
N LEU A 504 0.12 16.56 -6.84
CA LEU A 504 -0.45 16.76 -8.17
C LEU A 504 0.49 17.58 -9.08
N SER A 505 1.29 18.48 -8.50
CA SER A 505 2.18 19.36 -9.28
C SER A 505 3.50 18.69 -9.66
N ARG A 506 3.98 17.71 -8.89
CA ARG A 506 5.29 17.07 -9.07
C ARG A 506 5.18 15.55 -9.12
N ALA A 507 6.01 14.91 -9.93
CA ALA A 507 6.07 13.44 -9.99
C ALA A 507 6.76 12.81 -8.75
N PRO A 508 6.47 11.54 -8.40
CA PRO A 508 7.06 10.85 -7.24
C PRO A 508 8.59 10.69 -7.27
N ASP A 509 9.21 10.74 -8.44
CA ASP A 509 10.67 10.72 -8.63
C ASP A 509 11.32 12.11 -8.44
N ARG A 510 10.51 13.15 -8.20
CA ARG A 510 10.95 14.54 -7.98
C ARG A 510 10.52 15.11 -6.63
N LEU A 511 9.54 14.50 -5.96
CA LEU A 511 9.05 14.93 -4.65
C LEU A 511 8.85 13.72 -3.71
N THR A 512 9.43 13.81 -2.53
CA THR A 512 9.25 12.87 -1.42
C THR A 512 8.56 13.57 -0.25
N LEU A 513 7.50 12.95 0.29
CA LEU A 513 6.77 13.43 1.47
C LEU A 513 7.11 12.56 2.68
N VAL A 514 7.47 13.20 3.79
CA VAL A 514 7.59 12.57 5.13
C VAL A 514 6.57 13.23 6.05
N LEU A 515 5.62 12.44 6.54
CA LEU A 515 4.49 12.94 7.31
C LEU A 515 4.64 12.50 8.77
N VAL A 516 4.54 13.42 9.72
CA VAL A 516 4.68 13.16 11.15
C VAL A 516 3.40 13.58 11.87
N ASP A 517 2.71 12.63 12.48
CA ASP A 517 1.42 12.84 13.16
C ASP A 517 1.49 12.40 14.62
N TYR A 518 1.43 13.36 15.54
CA TYR A 518 1.45 13.11 16.99
C TYR A 518 0.07 12.79 17.59
N LYS A 519 -1.00 12.73 16.78
CA LYS A 519 -2.38 12.45 17.23
C LYS A 519 -2.96 11.17 16.60
N GLY A 520 -2.19 10.08 16.62
CA GLY A 520 -2.69 8.74 16.23
C GLY A 520 -3.02 8.57 14.75
N GLY A 521 -2.36 9.33 13.86
CA GLY A 521 -2.51 9.18 12.41
C GLY A 521 -3.78 9.76 11.79
N ALA A 522 -4.58 10.51 12.57
CA ALA A 522 -5.86 11.03 12.10
C ALA A 522 -5.73 12.14 11.04
N ALA A 523 -4.63 12.92 11.05
CA ALA A 523 -4.45 14.02 10.11
C ALA A 523 -3.92 13.53 8.75
N PHE A 524 -2.92 12.65 8.77
CA PHE A 524 -2.23 12.21 7.54
C PHE A 524 -2.62 10.83 7.03
N GLY A 525 -3.45 10.08 7.75
CA GLY A 525 -3.95 8.76 7.34
C GLY A 525 -4.44 8.70 5.88
N PRO A 526 -5.26 9.66 5.40
CA PRO A 526 -5.70 9.68 4.00
C PRO A 526 -4.57 9.82 2.96
N LEU A 527 -3.41 10.38 3.33
CA LEU A 527 -2.28 10.61 2.42
C LEU A 527 -1.24 9.48 2.45
N ALA A 528 -1.42 8.47 3.29
CA ALA A 528 -0.51 7.33 3.41
C ALA A 528 -0.38 6.54 2.10
N GLY A 529 -1.43 6.53 1.28
CA GLY A 529 -1.47 5.84 -0.02
C GLY A 529 -0.83 6.60 -1.18
N LEU A 530 -0.42 7.88 -1.00
CA LEU A 530 0.22 8.62 -2.09
C LEU A 530 1.55 7.99 -2.48
N PRO A 531 1.87 7.88 -3.79
CA PRO A 531 3.15 7.36 -4.27
C PRO A 531 4.33 8.24 -3.86
N HIS A 532 4.13 9.50 -3.47
CA HIS A 532 5.16 10.40 -2.95
C HIS A 532 5.50 10.17 -1.47
N THR A 533 4.62 9.52 -0.71
CA THR A 533 4.74 9.37 0.74
C THR A 533 5.78 8.30 1.08
N ALA A 534 6.93 8.69 1.60
CA ALA A 534 7.98 7.77 2.07
C ALA A 534 7.55 7.02 3.34
N GLY A 535 6.71 7.65 4.16
CA GLY A 535 6.02 7.04 5.29
C GLY A 535 5.29 8.06 6.15
N VAL A 536 4.33 7.57 6.93
CA VAL A 536 3.62 8.34 7.96
C VAL A 536 4.12 7.84 9.32
N LEU A 537 4.70 8.75 10.08
CA LEU A 537 5.19 8.51 11.43
C LEU A 537 4.08 8.86 12.42
N THR A 538 3.41 7.84 12.94
CA THR A 538 2.32 7.95 13.94
C THR A 538 2.77 7.29 15.23
N ASP A 539 2.16 7.66 16.36
CA ASP A 539 2.34 6.99 17.67
C ASP A 539 3.81 6.67 17.96
N LEU A 540 4.64 7.71 17.79
CA LEU A 540 6.09 7.65 17.73
C LEU A 540 6.68 7.00 18.98
N ASP A 541 6.86 5.67 18.93
CA ASP A 541 7.61 4.96 19.95
C ASP A 541 9.06 5.47 19.95
N PRO A 542 9.74 5.54 21.11
CA PRO A 542 11.07 6.13 21.18
C PRO A 542 12.08 5.51 20.19
N ALA A 543 11.92 4.22 19.88
CA ALA A 543 12.78 3.49 18.94
C ALA A 543 12.55 3.90 17.48
N GLY A 544 11.30 4.00 17.03
CA GLY A 544 10.91 4.43 15.69
C GLY A 544 11.29 5.88 15.42
N THR A 545 11.10 6.76 16.42
CA THR A 545 11.55 8.17 16.35
C THR A 545 13.05 8.25 16.15
N GLN A 546 13.84 7.56 16.98
CA GLN A 546 15.30 7.60 16.89
C GLN A 546 15.80 7.04 15.55
N ARG A 547 15.16 5.98 15.05
CA ARG A 547 15.44 5.39 13.74
C ARG A 547 15.17 6.38 12.60
N ALA A 548 14.00 7.00 12.59
CA ALA A 548 13.62 7.97 11.57
C ALA A 548 14.58 9.16 11.54
N LEU A 549 14.99 9.67 12.70
CA LEU A 549 15.92 10.79 12.80
C LEU A 549 17.33 10.46 12.38
N SER A 550 17.85 9.33 12.85
CA SER A 550 19.16 8.84 12.40
C SER A 550 19.20 8.69 10.88
N SER A 551 18.06 8.36 10.27
CA SER A 551 17.90 8.24 8.82
C SER A 551 17.77 9.60 8.11
N LEU A 552 17.07 10.57 8.70
CA LEU A 552 16.99 11.96 8.19
C LEU A 552 18.33 12.69 8.31
N GLU A 553 19.07 12.51 9.40
CA GLU A 553 20.43 13.02 9.54
C GLU A 553 21.36 12.39 8.49
N ALA A 554 21.24 11.08 8.25
CA ALA A 554 22.00 10.41 7.19
C ALA A 554 21.65 10.97 5.80
N GLU A 555 20.38 11.32 5.57
CA GLU A 555 19.92 11.95 4.32
C GLU A 555 20.56 13.31 4.08
N VAL A 556 20.69 14.14 5.12
CA VAL A 556 21.39 15.43 5.06
C VAL A 556 22.84 15.23 4.60
N HIS A 557 23.59 14.35 5.29
CA HIS A 557 24.98 14.04 4.92
C HIS A 557 25.09 13.39 3.53
N ARG A 558 24.08 12.64 3.08
CA ARG A 558 24.04 12.07 1.72
C ARG A 558 23.93 13.18 0.68
N ARG A 559 23.03 14.15 0.88
CA ARG A 559 22.83 15.28 -0.04
C ARG A 559 24.05 16.19 -0.08
N GLU A 560 24.68 16.48 1.06
CA GLU A 560 25.93 17.22 1.14
C GLU A 560 27.05 16.56 0.31
N ARG A 561 27.22 15.24 0.44
CA ARG A 561 28.20 14.48 -0.37
C ARG A 561 27.90 14.55 -1.87
N ILE A 562 26.63 14.49 -2.27
CA ILE A 562 26.24 14.61 -3.68
C ILE A 562 26.57 15.99 -4.23
N LEU A 563 26.24 17.06 -3.49
CA LEU A 563 26.58 18.44 -3.88
C LEU A 563 28.10 18.63 -3.97
N ALA A 564 28.84 18.18 -2.95
CA ALA A 564 30.29 18.29 -2.90
C ALA A 564 30.97 17.55 -4.06
N ALA A 565 30.50 16.34 -4.40
CA ALA A 565 31.03 15.54 -5.52
C ALA A 565 30.85 16.24 -6.89
N HIS A 566 29.89 17.15 -7.01
CA HIS A 566 29.60 17.90 -8.24
C HIS A 566 30.01 19.38 -8.16
N GLY A 567 30.59 19.83 -7.05
CA GLY A 567 30.91 21.24 -6.81
C GLY A 567 29.67 22.17 -6.86
N ALA A 568 28.47 21.63 -6.62
CA ALA A 568 27.21 22.35 -6.71
C ALA A 568 26.88 23.06 -5.38
N LYS A 569 26.36 24.29 -5.46
CA LYS A 569 25.98 25.08 -4.27
C LYS A 569 24.62 24.65 -3.70
N ASP A 570 23.70 24.26 -4.57
CA ASP A 570 22.36 23.78 -4.23
C ASP A 570 21.89 22.76 -5.28
N LEU A 571 20.77 22.08 -5.02
CA LEU A 571 20.23 21.06 -5.92
C LEU A 571 19.91 21.59 -7.33
N SER A 572 19.57 22.88 -7.46
CA SER A 572 19.26 23.48 -8.76
C SER A 572 20.49 23.57 -9.69
N CYS A 573 21.69 23.55 -9.10
CA CYS A 573 22.95 23.54 -9.81
C CYS A 573 23.42 22.14 -10.25
N LEU A 574 22.69 21.07 -9.90
CA LEU A 574 23.07 19.71 -10.28
C LEU A 574 22.82 19.45 -11.78
N PRO A 575 23.66 18.62 -12.42
CA PRO A 575 23.46 18.26 -13.82
C PRO A 575 22.14 17.48 -14.01
N PRO A 576 21.41 17.63 -15.14
CA PRO A 576 20.09 17.02 -15.34
C PRO A 576 20.01 15.50 -15.17
N ARG A 577 21.16 14.80 -15.28
CA ARG A 577 21.29 13.35 -15.10
C ARG A 577 21.29 12.91 -13.63
N VAL A 578 21.58 13.82 -12.70
CA VAL A 578 21.62 13.55 -11.26
C VAL A 578 20.35 14.10 -10.65
N VAL A 579 19.37 13.22 -10.47
CA VAL A 579 18.06 13.58 -9.92
C VAL A 579 18.05 13.31 -8.41
N VAL A 580 17.87 14.38 -7.63
CA VAL A 580 17.62 14.30 -6.18
C VAL A 580 16.22 14.88 -5.94
N PRO A 581 15.26 14.08 -5.44
CA PRO A 581 13.92 14.57 -5.13
C PRO A 581 13.93 15.63 -4.02
N ASP A 582 13.07 16.64 -4.12
CA ASP A 582 12.78 17.55 -3.02
C ASP A 582 12.13 16.76 -1.87
N LEU A 583 12.56 17.01 -0.64
CA LEU A 583 12.04 16.33 0.55
C LEU A 583 11.20 17.30 1.37
N VAL A 584 9.89 17.09 1.42
CA VAL A 584 8.99 17.86 2.28
C VAL A 584 8.67 17.04 3.53
N VAL A 585 9.07 17.56 4.69
CA VAL A 585 8.74 16.99 6.00
C VAL A 585 7.62 17.82 6.63
N ALA A 586 6.42 17.25 6.71
CA ALA A 586 5.26 17.89 7.33
C ALA A 586 5.03 17.31 8.72
N VAL A 587 5.06 18.17 9.74
CA VAL A 587 4.89 17.79 11.15
C VAL A 587 3.60 18.39 11.67
N ASP A 588 2.61 17.55 11.96
CA ASP A 588 1.40 17.97 12.65
C ASP A 588 1.57 17.94 14.17
N GLU A 589 1.21 19.05 14.81
CA GLU A 589 1.39 19.28 16.25
C GLU A 589 2.85 19.15 16.74
N PHE A 590 3.76 19.89 16.10
CA PHE A 590 5.18 19.88 16.49
C PHE A 590 5.42 20.39 17.93
N ALA A 591 4.46 21.09 18.55
CA ALA A 591 4.56 21.48 19.96
C ALA A 591 4.64 20.25 20.90
N THR A 592 3.96 19.15 20.57
CA THR A 592 4.07 17.89 21.31
C THR A 592 5.46 17.29 21.12
N LEU A 593 5.96 17.28 19.88
CA LEU A 593 7.33 16.87 19.57
C LEU A 593 8.37 17.64 20.39
N ALA A 594 8.19 18.96 20.52
CA ALA A 594 9.08 19.81 21.31
C ALA A 594 9.12 19.45 22.81
N GLY A 595 7.98 19.01 23.36
CA GLY A 595 7.86 18.66 24.78
C GLY A 595 8.37 17.25 25.12
N GLU A 596 8.08 16.27 24.27
CA GLU A 596 8.41 14.86 24.52
C GLU A 596 9.79 14.47 24.00
N HIS A 597 10.27 15.19 22.97
CA HIS A 597 11.42 14.81 22.16
C HIS A 597 12.24 16.04 21.73
N ALA A 598 12.73 16.83 22.70
CA ALA A 598 13.44 18.08 22.42
C ALA A 598 14.67 17.93 21.48
N GLU A 599 15.47 16.88 21.66
CA GLU A 599 16.65 16.58 20.81
C GLU A 599 16.28 16.40 19.32
N VAL A 600 15.07 15.93 19.08
CA VAL A 600 14.50 15.70 17.75
C VAL A 600 14.16 17.01 17.07
N LEU A 601 13.50 17.91 17.81
CA LEU A 601 13.18 19.24 17.31
C LEU A 601 14.46 20.03 17.01
N GLU A 602 15.47 19.97 17.88
CA GLU A 602 16.76 20.61 17.64
C GLU A 602 17.43 20.10 16.36
N SER A 603 17.38 18.79 16.13
CA SER A 603 17.91 18.16 14.91
C SER A 603 17.15 18.63 13.67
N LEU A 604 15.80 18.69 13.71
CA LEU A 604 14.98 19.23 12.63
C LEU A 604 15.24 20.72 12.38
N VAL A 605 15.44 21.54 13.42
CA VAL A 605 15.79 22.96 13.28
C VAL A 605 17.18 23.14 12.68
N ARG A 606 18.15 22.29 13.03
CA ARG A 606 19.48 22.26 12.40
C ARG A 606 19.36 21.89 10.91
N ILE A 607 18.51 20.90 10.60
CA ILE A 607 18.16 20.55 9.21
C ILE A 607 17.53 21.75 8.51
N ALA A 608 16.66 22.52 9.18
CA ALA A 608 16.06 23.73 8.61
C ALA A 608 17.12 24.78 8.23
N ALA A 609 18.10 25.02 9.09
CA ALA A 609 19.16 25.99 8.81
C ALA A 609 19.99 25.65 7.56
N GLN A 610 20.16 24.35 7.25
CA GLN A 610 20.92 23.85 6.10
C GLN A 610 20.04 23.50 4.89
N GLY A 611 18.74 23.29 5.12
CA GLY A 611 17.80 22.56 4.27
C GLY A 611 17.55 23.20 2.91
N ARG A 612 17.60 24.54 2.83
CA ARG A 612 17.40 25.29 1.58
C ARG A 612 18.31 24.81 0.45
N SER A 613 19.62 24.67 0.72
CA SER A 613 20.60 24.25 -0.29
C SER A 613 20.48 22.77 -0.65
N LEU A 614 19.93 21.97 0.28
CA LEU A 614 19.78 20.53 0.17
C LEU A 614 18.40 20.12 -0.38
N GLY A 615 17.50 21.06 -0.71
CA GLY A 615 16.13 20.76 -1.12
C GLY A 615 15.33 19.98 -0.07
N ILE A 616 15.55 20.30 1.21
CA ILE A 616 14.76 19.79 2.34
C ILE A 616 13.89 20.94 2.85
N HIS A 617 12.59 20.73 2.84
CA HIS A 617 11.58 21.71 3.21
C HIS A 617 10.79 21.20 4.42
N LEU A 618 10.47 22.09 5.37
CA LEU A 618 9.76 21.71 6.60
C LEU A 618 8.44 22.48 6.67
N ILE A 619 7.33 21.79 6.94
CA ILE A 619 6.04 22.41 7.26
C ILE A 619 5.71 22.06 8.71
N LEU A 620 5.87 23.02 9.62
CA LEU A 620 5.67 22.82 11.05
C LEU A 620 4.29 23.34 11.45
N ALA A 621 3.38 22.44 11.83
CA ALA A 621 2.02 22.80 12.20
C ALA A 621 1.78 22.68 13.72
N THR A 622 1.08 23.63 14.34
CA THR A 622 0.74 23.58 15.78
C THR A 622 -0.62 24.19 16.10
N GLN A 623 -1.29 23.67 17.12
CA GLN A 623 -2.48 24.28 17.70
C GLN A 623 -2.18 25.33 18.77
N ARG A 624 -0.98 25.27 19.37
CA ARG A 624 -0.55 26.14 20.48
C ARG A 624 0.87 26.66 20.20
N PRO A 625 1.00 27.76 19.46
CA PRO A 625 2.32 28.30 19.10
C PRO A 625 3.10 28.82 20.33
N GLN A 626 2.42 29.25 21.39
CA GLN A 626 3.05 29.73 22.62
C GLN A 626 3.98 28.68 23.24
N GLY A 627 5.24 29.07 23.48
CA GLY A 627 6.27 28.20 24.09
C GLY A 627 6.89 27.17 23.13
N ALA A 628 6.20 26.78 22.05
CA ALA A 628 6.72 25.84 21.06
C ALA A 628 7.56 26.53 19.95
N VAL A 629 7.18 27.75 19.55
CA VAL A 629 7.88 28.51 18.49
C VAL A 629 9.11 29.23 19.07
N SER A 630 10.26 28.56 19.03
CA SER A 630 11.53 29.15 19.45
C SER A 630 12.02 30.27 18.49
N PRO A 631 12.90 31.18 18.93
CA PRO A 631 13.52 32.16 18.04
C PRO A 631 14.23 31.53 16.83
N ALA A 632 14.83 30.35 17.01
CA ALA A 632 15.49 29.62 15.93
C ALA A 632 14.50 29.10 14.88
N ILE A 633 13.33 28.58 15.29
CA ILE A 633 12.27 28.18 14.35
C ILE A 633 11.79 29.40 13.57
N ARG A 634 11.45 30.49 14.27
CA ARG A 634 10.94 31.71 13.65
C ARG A 634 11.92 32.36 12.66
N ALA A 635 13.22 32.24 12.92
CA ALA A 635 14.27 32.74 12.02
C ALA A 635 14.41 31.92 10.74
N ASN A 636 14.06 30.63 10.77
CA ASN A 636 14.17 29.72 9.62
C ASN A 636 12.84 29.49 8.88
N THR A 637 11.69 29.88 9.46
CA THR A 637 10.37 29.83 8.82
C THR A 637 9.93 31.21 8.34
N SER A 638 10.32 31.57 7.11
CA SER A 638 9.92 32.84 6.48
C SER A 638 8.47 32.83 6.02
N LEU A 639 7.97 31.68 5.54
CA LEU A 639 6.57 31.49 5.19
C LEU A 639 5.75 31.19 6.46
N ARG A 640 4.77 32.04 6.76
CA ARG A 640 3.96 31.91 7.99
C ARG A 640 2.48 31.97 7.66
N VAL A 641 1.77 30.92 8.05
CA VAL A 641 0.37 30.70 7.75
C VAL A 641 -0.36 30.56 9.08
N CYS A 642 -1.35 31.41 9.33
CA CYS A 642 -2.05 31.43 10.61
C CYS A 642 -3.56 31.44 10.37
N LEU A 643 -4.21 30.34 10.73
CA LEU A 643 -5.67 30.27 10.85
C LEU A 643 -6.09 30.87 12.21
N ARG A 644 -7.39 30.78 12.52
CA ARG A 644 -7.92 31.30 13.78
C ARG A 644 -7.17 30.74 15.00
N VAL A 645 -6.62 31.64 15.81
CA VAL A 645 -6.03 31.35 17.13
C VAL A 645 -6.88 31.95 18.24
N LEU A 646 -6.72 31.48 19.49
CA LEU A 646 -7.51 31.95 20.63
C LEU A 646 -6.98 33.30 21.13
N ASP A 647 -5.66 33.41 21.27
CA ASP A 647 -5.02 34.54 21.93
C ASP A 647 -4.27 35.45 20.95
N ALA A 648 -4.28 36.75 21.23
CA ALA A 648 -3.53 37.73 20.44
C ALA A 648 -2.00 37.54 20.53
N THR A 649 -1.51 36.88 21.58
CA THR A 649 -0.10 36.50 21.76
C THR A 649 0.30 35.41 20.77
N ASP A 650 -0.54 34.39 20.59
CA ASP A 650 -0.31 33.31 19.63
C ASP A 650 -0.18 33.85 18.20
N SER A 651 -1.06 34.79 17.84
CA SER A 651 -1.02 35.46 16.55
C SER A 651 0.27 36.26 16.37
N ARG A 652 0.73 36.97 17.41
CA ARG A 652 1.97 37.75 17.38
C ARG A 652 3.22 36.86 17.29
N ASP A 653 3.23 35.72 17.97
CA ASP A 653 4.37 34.80 17.94
C ASP A 653 4.61 34.22 16.55
N VAL A 654 3.55 34.06 15.76
CA VAL A 654 3.56 33.55 14.39
C VAL A 654 3.69 34.71 13.39
N LEU A 655 2.69 35.58 13.27
CA LEU A 655 2.61 36.61 12.23
C LEU A 655 3.33 37.93 12.58
N GLY A 656 3.65 38.17 13.85
CA GLY A 656 4.15 39.46 14.34
C GLY A 656 3.05 40.49 14.67
N HIS A 657 1.78 40.18 14.38
CA HIS A 657 0.61 41.00 14.71
C HIS A 657 -0.55 40.12 15.20
N ASP A 658 -1.62 40.74 15.73
CA ASP A 658 -2.76 40.08 16.39
C ASP A 658 -3.93 39.75 15.45
N GLY A 659 -3.70 39.76 14.13
CA GLY A 659 -4.75 39.61 13.12
C GLY A 659 -5.45 38.25 13.15
N ALA A 660 -4.73 37.17 13.43
CA ALA A 660 -5.27 35.82 13.40
C ALA A 660 -6.22 35.52 14.58
N ALA A 661 -6.05 36.22 15.70
CA ALA A 661 -6.96 36.14 16.85
C ALA A 661 -8.32 36.80 16.57
N ARG A 662 -8.38 37.71 15.59
CA ARG A 662 -9.59 38.40 15.15
C ARG A 662 -10.34 37.70 14.01
N LEU A 663 -9.82 36.58 13.51
CA LEU A 663 -10.51 35.81 12.48
C LEU A 663 -11.84 35.27 13.01
N GLY A 664 -12.89 35.39 12.20
CA GLY A 664 -14.21 34.84 12.52
C GLY A 664 -14.18 33.33 12.73
N HIS A 665 -15.22 32.77 13.34
CA HIS A 665 -15.33 31.34 13.66
C HIS A 665 -15.47 30.40 12.45
N HIS A 666 -15.38 30.93 11.22
CA HIS A 666 -15.49 30.15 10.00
C HIS A 666 -14.20 29.34 9.75
N PRO A 667 -14.25 28.01 9.62
CA PRO A 667 -13.08 27.18 9.31
C PRO A 667 -12.44 27.55 7.97
N GLY A 668 -11.11 27.47 7.91
CA GLY A 668 -10.32 27.78 6.71
C GLY A 668 -10.03 29.28 6.50
N ARG A 669 -10.57 30.18 7.33
CA ARG A 669 -10.13 31.58 7.31
C ARG A 669 -8.67 31.66 7.73
N VAL A 670 -7.83 32.25 6.89
CA VAL A 670 -6.37 32.20 7.02
C VAL A 670 -5.72 33.53 6.67
N LEU A 671 -4.63 33.84 7.36
CA LEU A 671 -3.71 34.93 7.06
C LEU A 671 -2.34 34.34 6.70
N ILE A 672 -1.69 34.92 5.71
CA ILE A 672 -0.40 34.47 5.20
C ILE A 672 0.57 35.64 5.22
N SER A 673 1.79 35.39 5.69
CA SER A 673 2.92 36.32 5.67
C SER A 673 4.12 35.64 5.01
N GLY A 674 4.88 36.41 4.24
CA GLY A 674 6.04 35.91 3.50
C GLY A 674 5.72 35.21 2.18
N ALA A 675 4.53 35.40 1.61
CA ALA A 675 4.15 34.90 0.27
C ALA A 675 3.77 36.05 -0.68
N GLY A 676 4.29 36.02 -1.91
CA GLY A 676 4.00 37.01 -2.96
C GLY A 676 5.07 38.10 -3.08
N GLY A 677 5.71 38.18 -4.24
CA GLY A 677 6.69 39.22 -4.57
C GLY A 677 6.06 40.62 -4.61
N GLU A 678 6.80 41.60 -4.11
CA GLU A 678 6.47 43.02 -4.21
C GLU A 678 6.37 43.42 -5.70
N GLN A 679 5.15 43.63 -6.18
CA GLN A 679 4.90 44.39 -7.40
C GLN A 679 4.53 45.81 -6.97
N GLU A 680 5.53 46.69 -6.90
CA GLU A 680 5.36 48.14 -6.77
C GLU A 680 4.69 48.68 -8.04
N ASP A 681 3.36 48.89 -8.01
CA ASP A 681 2.65 49.66 -9.03
C ASP A 681 2.54 51.14 -8.63
N ASP A 682 3.34 51.96 -9.33
CA ASP A 682 3.17 53.35 -9.79
C ASP A 682 2.40 54.41 -8.92
N PRO A 683 3.03 55.55 -8.54
CA PRO A 683 2.39 56.61 -7.78
C PRO A 683 1.64 57.62 -8.70
N GLY A 684 0.33 57.41 -8.93
CA GLY A 684 -0.60 58.35 -9.58
C GLY A 684 -1.47 59.16 -8.59
N PRO A 685 -2.06 60.31 -8.99
CA PRO A 685 -2.23 61.48 -8.12
C PRO A 685 -3.39 61.42 -7.12
N ARG A 686 -3.09 61.97 -5.94
CA ARG A 686 -3.92 62.10 -4.74
C ARG A 686 -5.28 62.76 -5.00
N GLY A 687 -6.36 62.01 -4.78
CA GLY A 687 -7.70 62.53 -4.48
C GLY A 687 -7.87 62.79 -2.98
N LEU A 688 -8.26 64.01 -2.62
CA LEU A 688 -8.51 64.46 -1.25
C LEU A 688 -9.74 63.75 -0.65
N GLY A 689 -9.53 63.01 0.44
CA GLY A 689 -10.57 62.47 1.31
C GLY A 689 -10.04 62.25 2.71
N ASN A 690 -10.50 63.07 3.67
CA ASN A 690 -10.12 63.03 5.08
C ASN A 690 -10.69 61.79 5.80
N GLY A 691 -9.82 61.01 6.43
CA GLY A 691 -10.13 59.98 7.43
C GLY A 691 -8.86 59.61 8.23
N PRO A 692 -8.95 59.17 9.50
CA PRO A 692 -7.77 59.05 10.36
C PRO A 692 -6.87 57.90 9.89
N ILE A 693 -5.60 58.22 9.63
CA ILE A 693 -4.58 57.29 9.16
C ILE A 693 -4.07 56.47 10.36
N GLY A 694 -4.49 55.21 10.47
CA GLY A 694 -3.74 54.17 11.17
C GLY A 694 -2.70 53.55 10.23
N PRO A 695 -1.58 53.00 10.72
CA PRO A 695 -0.52 52.48 9.87
C PRO A 695 -0.99 51.20 9.16
N SER A 696 -1.37 51.34 7.89
CA SER A 696 -1.59 50.21 6.98
C SER A 696 -0.24 49.57 6.66
N SER A 697 0.10 48.50 7.39
CA SER A 697 1.15 47.57 6.98
C SER A 697 0.66 46.75 5.78
N PRO A 698 1.52 46.39 4.82
CA PRO A 698 1.10 45.66 3.62
C PRO A 698 0.73 44.20 3.95
N SER A 699 -0.12 43.61 3.09
CA SER A 699 -0.35 42.17 2.84
C SER A 699 -1.24 41.27 3.71
N SER A 700 -1.75 41.63 4.89
CA SER A 700 -2.54 40.66 5.68
C SER A 700 -4.05 40.64 5.33
N GLN A 701 -4.39 40.33 4.08
CA GLN A 701 -5.77 40.07 3.68
C GLN A 701 -6.28 38.75 4.30
N VAL A 702 -7.54 38.73 4.77
CA VAL A 702 -8.22 37.49 5.15
C VAL A 702 -8.55 36.68 3.89
N LEU A 703 -8.13 35.42 3.88
CA LEU A 703 -8.34 34.49 2.78
C LEU A 703 -9.15 33.28 3.25
N GLN A 704 -9.70 32.52 2.31
CA GLN A 704 -10.28 31.20 2.55
C GLN A 704 -9.36 30.11 1.99
N ALA A 705 -8.92 29.20 2.86
CA ALA A 705 -8.12 28.04 2.51
C ALA A 705 -8.88 27.06 1.59
N PRO A 706 -8.19 26.43 0.62
CA PRO A 706 -8.74 25.31 -0.13
C PRO A 706 -9.10 24.11 0.75
N TRP A 707 -10.10 23.35 0.32
CA TRP A 707 -10.59 22.16 1.00
C TRP A 707 -10.73 20.99 0.02
N CYS A 708 -10.18 19.83 0.38
CA CYS A 708 -10.17 18.64 -0.48
C CYS A 708 -11.48 17.85 -0.48
N GLY A 709 -12.44 18.22 0.37
CA GLY A 709 -13.67 17.44 0.53
C GLY A 709 -13.59 16.44 1.69
N SER A 710 -14.48 15.47 1.65
CA SER A 710 -14.53 14.30 2.52
C SER A 710 -13.31 13.38 2.32
N THR A 711 -13.07 12.47 3.27
CA THR A 711 -12.02 11.45 3.16
C THR A 711 -12.13 10.61 1.88
N ARG A 712 -13.35 10.42 1.36
CA ARG A 712 -13.58 9.72 0.10
C ARG A 712 -13.07 10.52 -1.10
N GLU A 713 -13.31 11.82 -1.15
CA GLU A 713 -12.81 12.69 -2.22
C GLU A 713 -11.28 12.77 -2.19
N VAL A 714 -10.68 12.82 -0.99
CA VAL A 714 -9.22 12.70 -0.86
C VAL A 714 -8.71 11.35 -1.38
N GLN A 715 -9.39 10.24 -1.07
CA GLN A 715 -9.00 8.92 -1.58
C GLN A 715 -9.13 8.85 -3.11
N GLU A 716 -10.15 9.45 -3.71
CA GLU A 716 -10.32 9.52 -5.17
C GLU A 716 -9.14 10.27 -5.83
N ILE A 717 -8.63 11.33 -5.20
CA ILE A 717 -7.41 12.03 -5.63
C ILE A 717 -6.18 11.14 -5.46
N VAL A 718 -6.04 10.44 -4.33
CA VAL A 718 -4.91 9.50 -4.10
C VAL A 718 -4.90 8.38 -5.14
N ASP A 719 -6.05 7.84 -5.49
CA ASP A 719 -6.21 6.80 -6.52
C ASP A 719 -5.89 7.35 -7.92
N LEU A 720 -6.24 8.61 -8.19
CA LEU A 720 -5.86 9.30 -9.43
C LEU A 720 -4.35 9.47 -9.54
N VAL A 721 -3.70 9.99 -8.50
CA VAL A 721 -2.24 10.19 -8.44
C VAL A 721 -1.51 8.84 -8.54
N SER A 722 -2.01 7.81 -7.87
CA SER A 722 -1.44 6.46 -7.90
C SER A 722 -1.52 5.85 -9.30
N ARG A 723 -2.66 5.97 -9.99
CA ARG A 723 -2.80 5.54 -11.39
C ARG A 723 -1.88 6.32 -12.32
N ALA A 724 -1.78 7.64 -12.15
CA ALA A 724 -0.86 8.46 -12.96
C ALA A 724 0.60 8.02 -12.77
N ALA A 725 0.99 7.65 -11.54
CA ALA A 725 2.34 7.22 -11.19
C ALA A 725 2.72 5.82 -11.66
N GLU A 726 1.79 4.99 -12.17
CA GLU A 726 2.13 3.68 -12.73
C GLU A 726 3.21 3.81 -13.83
N GLY A 727 4.37 3.17 -13.62
CA GLY A 727 5.52 3.24 -14.51
C GLY A 727 6.58 4.28 -14.14
N HIS A 728 6.32 5.17 -13.18
CA HIS A 728 7.34 6.05 -12.59
C HIS A 728 8.22 5.30 -11.59
N ALA A 729 9.45 5.80 -11.39
CA ALA A 729 10.33 5.30 -10.34
C ALA A 729 9.68 5.50 -8.97
N SER A 730 9.86 4.52 -8.07
CA SER A 730 9.40 4.64 -6.68
C SER A 730 10.05 5.85 -6.00
N PRO A 731 9.34 6.51 -5.06
CA PRO A 731 9.88 7.65 -4.35
C PRO A 731 11.16 7.25 -3.61
N TRP A 732 12.12 8.17 -3.56
CA TRP A 732 13.25 8.00 -2.66
C TRP A 732 12.73 7.91 -1.22
N ARG A 733 13.17 6.90 -0.47
CA ARG A 733 12.88 6.76 0.95
C ARG A 733 14.15 7.04 1.74
N PRO A 734 14.15 8.04 2.64
CA PRO A 734 15.35 8.38 3.42
C PRO A 734 15.66 7.32 4.49
N TRP A 735 14.83 6.30 4.69
CA TRP A 735 15.08 5.16 5.58
C TRP A 735 14.81 3.84 4.87
N ALA A 736 15.49 2.80 5.36
CA ALA A 736 15.24 1.43 4.94
C ALA A 736 13.84 0.95 5.38
N PRO A 737 13.26 -0.06 4.69
CA PRO A 737 12.09 -0.77 5.19
C PRO A 737 12.30 -1.24 6.64
N ALA A 738 11.24 -1.31 7.42
CA ALA A 738 11.32 -1.89 8.77
C ALA A 738 11.84 -3.33 8.69
N LEU A 739 12.58 -3.77 9.71
CA LEU A 739 13.04 -5.16 9.76
C LEU A 739 11.83 -6.12 9.66
N PRO A 740 11.91 -7.17 8.83
CA PRO A 740 10.83 -8.14 8.70
C PRO A 740 10.53 -8.85 10.02
N ILE A 741 9.31 -9.35 10.20
CA ILE A 741 8.88 -10.07 11.41
C ILE A 741 9.59 -11.42 11.52
N SER A 742 9.84 -12.07 10.38
CA SER A 742 10.61 -13.31 10.23
C SER A 742 11.33 -13.26 8.89
N ILE A 743 12.51 -13.87 8.82
CA ILE A 743 13.29 -13.92 7.59
C ILE A 743 14.09 -15.21 7.51
N ASN A 744 14.11 -15.85 6.35
CA ASN A 744 14.96 -17.02 6.13
C ASN A 744 16.35 -16.63 5.61
N ALA A 745 17.29 -17.59 5.54
CA ALA A 745 18.67 -17.32 5.13
C ALA A 745 18.81 -16.88 3.66
N ALA A 746 17.98 -17.38 2.75
CA ALA A 746 18.02 -16.98 1.35
C ALA A 746 17.55 -15.53 1.18
N GLU A 747 16.42 -15.18 1.79
CA GLU A 747 15.89 -13.81 1.85
C GLU A 747 16.88 -12.84 2.48
N ALA A 748 17.54 -13.23 3.58
CA ALA A 748 18.55 -12.41 4.24
C ALA A 748 19.74 -12.09 3.33
N LEU A 749 20.20 -13.09 2.56
CA LEU A 749 21.30 -12.90 1.60
C LEU A 749 20.87 -12.02 0.42
N GLU A 750 19.64 -12.17 -0.08
CA GLU A 750 19.10 -11.29 -1.13
C GLU A 750 19.01 -9.84 -0.64
N LEU A 751 18.49 -9.60 0.56
CA LEU A 751 18.49 -8.26 1.17
C LEU A 751 19.91 -7.69 1.34
N GLY A 752 20.89 -8.55 1.64
CA GLY A 752 22.30 -8.15 1.73
C GLY A 752 22.96 -7.85 0.37
N ARG A 753 22.45 -8.42 -0.73
CA ARG A 753 22.92 -8.15 -2.10
C ARG A 753 22.43 -6.81 -2.63
N PHE A 754 21.23 -6.39 -2.24
CA PHE A 754 20.74 -5.03 -2.47
C PHE A 754 21.50 -4.04 -1.58
N ARG A 755 22.72 -3.68 -1.99
CA ARG A 755 23.36 -2.45 -1.49
C ARG A 755 22.41 -1.28 -1.76
N GLY A 756 22.38 -0.32 -0.82
CA GLY A 756 21.45 0.81 -0.75
C GLY A 756 21.19 1.54 -2.08
N PRO A 757 20.16 2.38 -2.12
CA PRO A 757 19.35 2.56 -3.32
C PRO A 757 20.20 3.06 -4.49
N GLN A 758 20.21 2.28 -5.57
CA GLN A 758 20.88 2.66 -6.82
C GLN A 758 20.25 3.95 -7.33
N ALA A 759 21.08 4.97 -7.57
CA ALA A 759 20.65 6.18 -8.24
C ALA A 759 20.12 5.82 -9.65
N PRO A 760 18.98 6.37 -10.10
CA PRO A 760 18.49 6.13 -11.44
C PRO A 760 19.48 6.72 -12.45
N GLY A 761 20.12 5.87 -13.26
CA GLY A 761 21.03 6.28 -14.34
C GLY A 761 22.47 5.73 -14.31
N GLY A 762 22.83 4.90 -13.31
CA GLY A 762 24.11 4.19 -13.31
C GLY A 762 24.11 3.07 -14.35
N THR A 763 24.74 3.30 -15.51
CA THR A 763 25.02 2.24 -16.48
C THR A 763 25.90 1.17 -15.83
N GLU A 764 25.66 -0.11 -16.11
CA GLU A 764 26.38 -1.30 -15.60
C GLU A 764 27.87 -1.40 -16.02
N LYS A 765 28.63 -0.32 -15.88
CA LYS A 765 30.08 -0.26 -16.13
C LYS A 765 30.82 0.43 -14.99
N GLN A 766 30.65 -0.10 -13.79
CA GLN A 766 31.67 -0.03 -12.73
C GLN A 766 31.69 -1.38 -12.00
N GLY A 767 31.94 -2.44 -12.76
CA GLY A 767 32.82 -3.48 -12.24
C GLY A 767 34.23 -2.89 -12.20
N GLU A 768 34.94 -3.15 -11.10
CA GLU A 768 36.39 -3.04 -10.92
C GLU A 768 36.97 -1.91 -10.04
N ASP A 769 36.48 -0.66 -10.00
CA ASP A 769 37.25 0.41 -9.28
C ASP A 769 36.70 0.92 -7.93
N GLY A 770 35.63 0.34 -7.39
CA GLY A 770 35.07 0.69 -6.07
C GLY A 770 35.53 -0.17 -4.89
N ALA A 771 36.40 -1.17 -5.13
CA ALA A 771 36.85 -2.12 -4.12
C ALA A 771 38.00 -1.61 -3.22
N LEU A 772 38.47 -0.38 -3.42
CA LEU A 772 39.72 0.12 -2.84
C LEU A 772 39.61 0.88 -1.49
N ALA A 773 38.47 0.81 -0.79
CA ALA A 773 38.34 1.46 0.54
C ALA A 773 37.90 0.53 1.69
N LEU A 774 37.82 -0.78 1.47
CA LEU A 774 37.57 -1.78 2.53
C LEU A 774 38.56 -2.96 2.48
N ALA A 775 39.60 -2.86 1.65
CA ALA A 775 40.61 -3.90 1.45
C ALA A 775 41.74 -3.89 2.50
N ASP A 776 41.84 -2.88 3.37
CA ASP A 776 42.98 -2.75 4.31
C ASP A 776 42.89 -3.58 5.60
N LEU A 777 42.03 -4.60 5.66
CA LEU A 777 42.12 -5.67 6.68
C LEU A 777 42.03 -7.09 6.12
N ALA A 778 42.02 -7.27 4.80
CA ALA A 778 41.92 -8.59 4.16
C ALA A 778 43.20 -8.93 3.39
N GLY A 779 44.23 -9.36 4.12
CA GLY A 779 45.47 -9.90 3.55
C GLY A 779 45.32 -11.36 3.10
N HIS A 780 45.07 -11.55 1.80
CA HIS A 780 45.52 -12.61 0.88
C HIS A 780 45.91 -14.02 1.40
N ALA A 781 45.05 -15.01 1.11
CA ALA A 781 45.41 -16.39 0.73
C ALA A 781 44.24 -17.03 -0.08
N PRO A 782 44.49 -17.96 -1.03
CA PRO A 782 43.40 -18.69 -1.73
C PRO A 782 42.58 -19.53 -0.73
N PRO A 783 41.34 -19.96 -1.04
CA PRO A 783 40.41 -20.48 -0.04
C PRO A 783 40.88 -21.85 0.48
N THR A 784 41.61 -21.81 1.59
CA THR A 784 41.87 -22.97 2.44
C THR A 784 41.03 -22.85 3.70
N ILE A 785 40.14 -23.82 3.90
CA ILE A 785 39.66 -24.34 5.20
C ILE A 785 38.78 -23.37 6.03
N HIS A 786 37.48 -23.67 6.07
CA HIS A 786 36.43 -23.16 6.98
C HIS A 786 36.19 -21.64 7.02
N ASP A 787 35.09 -21.18 6.42
CA ASP A 787 34.58 -19.83 6.67
C ASP A 787 34.13 -19.72 8.15
N ASP A 788 34.89 -18.97 8.96
CA ASP A 788 34.65 -18.77 10.40
C ASP A 788 33.49 -17.78 10.70
N ARG A 789 32.64 -17.50 9.71
CA ARG A 789 31.55 -16.53 9.79
C ARG A 789 30.20 -17.20 9.54
N LEU A 790 29.30 -17.09 10.52
CA LEU A 790 27.95 -17.62 10.43
C LEU A 790 26.92 -16.49 10.31
N LEU A 791 26.16 -16.45 9.23
CA LEU A 791 25.03 -15.53 9.09
C LEU A 791 23.93 -15.87 10.10
N LEU A 792 23.71 -14.98 11.07
CA LEU A 792 22.74 -15.16 12.15
C LEU A 792 21.62 -14.11 12.17
N ALA A 793 21.84 -12.90 11.65
CA ALA A 793 20.86 -11.84 11.76
C ALA A 793 20.87 -10.88 10.56
N VAL A 794 19.73 -10.25 10.30
CA VAL A 794 19.60 -9.05 9.46
C VAL A 794 19.58 -7.83 10.39
N THR A 795 20.36 -6.81 10.09
CA THR A 795 20.53 -5.62 10.91
C THR A 795 19.87 -4.40 10.27
N ASP A 796 19.37 -3.50 11.11
CA ASP A 796 18.89 -2.19 10.69
C ASP A 796 20.00 -1.15 10.87
N LEU A 797 20.41 -0.50 9.78
CA LEU A 797 21.51 0.45 9.76
C LEU A 797 20.97 1.83 9.34
N PRO A 798 20.26 2.56 10.23
CA PRO A 798 19.58 3.80 9.86
C PRO A 798 20.56 4.88 9.36
N ARG A 799 21.78 4.93 9.91
CA ARG A 799 22.84 5.84 9.44
C ARG A 799 23.35 5.54 8.02
N GLN A 800 23.15 4.31 7.55
CA GLN A 800 23.47 3.89 6.18
C GLN A 800 22.22 3.87 5.29
N GLN A 801 21.04 4.15 5.86
CA GLN A 801 19.73 4.11 5.19
C GLN A 801 19.48 2.76 4.50
N SER A 802 20.01 1.67 5.06
CA SER A 802 19.91 0.32 4.49
C SER A 802 19.69 -0.74 5.56
N LEU A 803 19.18 -1.89 5.14
CA LEU A 803 19.33 -3.11 5.92
C LEU A 803 20.72 -3.71 5.65
N GLY A 804 21.26 -4.42 6.63
CA GLY A 804 22.53 -5.12 6.53
C GLY A 804 22.37 -6.57 6.97
N VAL A 805 23.43 -7.36 6.80
CA VAL A 805 23.52 -8.72 7.31
C VAL A 805 24.63 -8.82 8.32
N TRP A 806 24.38 -9.51 9.42
CA TRP A 806 25.36 -9.72 10.48
C TRP A 806 25.82 -11.17 10.50
N HIS A 807 27.13 -11.32 10.39
CA HIS A 807 27.82 -12.58 10.48
C HIS A 807 28.52 -12.67 11.83
N TRP A 808 28.16 -13.68 12.61
CA TRP A 808 28.86 -14.00 13.84
C TRP A 808 30.21 -14.63 13.51
N TRP A 809 31.28 -14.04 14.03
CA TRP A 809 32.61 -14.64 13.97
C TRP A 809 32.74 -15.68 15.08
N VAL A 810 32.77 -16.96 14.69
CA VAL A 810 32.68 -18.10 15.61
C VAL A 810 33.84 -18.22 16.59
N ALA A 811 34.99 -17.60 16.29
CA ALA A 811 36.13 -17.53 17.20
C ALA A 811 35.85 -16.68 18.47
N ARG A 812 34.82 -15.82 18.46
CA ARG A 812 34.41 -15.02 19.62
C ARG A 812 33.14 -15.64 20.25
N PRO A 813 33.17 -16.06 21.53
CA PRO A 813 31.98 -16.57 22.22
C PRO A 813 30.82 -15.57 22.18
N LEU A 814 29.62 -16.05 21.85
CA LEU A 814 28.39 -15.24 21.76
C LEU A 814 27.49 -15.49 22.96
N LEU A 815 27.12 -14.40 23.66
CA LEU A 815 26.12 -14.43 24.73
C LEU A 815 24.79 -13.92 24.21
N VAL A 816 23.74 -14.71 24.37
CA VAL A 816 22.37 -14.38 23.97
C VAL A 816 21.53 -14.22 25.24
N LEU A 817 21.10 -12.99 25.51
CA LEU A 817 20.21 -12.68 26.62
C LEU A 817 18.79 -12.56 26.09
N GLY A 818 17.81 -13.19 26.73
CA GLY A 818 16.44 -13.03 26.27
C GLY A 818 15.37 -13.31 27.29
N ALA A 819 14.22 -12.66 27.13
CA ALA A 819 13.01 -12.99 27.88
C ALA A 819 12.45 -14.37 27.45
N PRO A 820 11.56 -15.00 28.24
CA PRO A 820 10.83 -16.19 27.79
C PRO A 820 10.14 -15.96 26.44
N ARG A 821 10.17 -16.95 25.54
CA ARG A 821 9.58 -16.89 24.18
C ARG A 821 10.16 -15.82 23.25
N SER A 822 11.31 -15.23 23.58
CA SER A 822 11.99 -14.24 22.72
C SER A 822 12.69 -14.83 21.49
N GLY A 823 12.82 -16.16 21.40
CA GLY A 823 13.50 -16.85 20.29
C GLY A 823 14.93 -17.33 20.60
N ARG A 824 15.35 -17.37 21.89
CA ARG A 824 16.67 -17.91 22.31
C ARG A 824 16.98 -19.29 21.72
N SER A 825 16.10 -20.27 21.94
CA SER A 825 16.28 -21.64 21.43
C SER A 825 16.23 -21.70 19.89
N THR A 826 15.40 -20.87 19.25
CA THR A 826 15.33 -20.77 17.78
C THR A 826 16.64 -20.26 17.18
N LEU A 827 17.30 -19.31 17.85
CA LEU A 827 18.63 -18.85 17.47
C LEU A 827 19.68 -19.96 17.63
N VAL A 828 19.63 -20.74 18.72
CA VAL A 828 20.52 -21.90 18.92
C VAL A 828 20.39 -22.88 17.75
N VAL A 829 19.16 -23.23 17.38
CA VAL A 829 18.87 -24.10 16.22
C VAL A 829 19.42 -23.48 14.93
N SER A 830 19.18 -22.18 14.70
CA SER A 830 19.64 -21.49 13.49
C SER A 830 21.17 -21.43 13.39
N ALA A 831 21.85 -21.20 14.51
CA ALA A 831 23.32 -21.20 14.60
C ALA A 831 23.91 -22.59 14.42
N ALA A 832 23.31 -23.62 15.03
CA ALA A 832 23.71 -25.02 14.88
C ALA A 832 23.58 -25.47 13.41
N THR A 833 22.45 -25.20 12.77
CA THR A 833 22.23 -25.52 11.36
C THR A 833 23.21 -24.79 10.44
N ALA A 834 23.53 -23.52 10.74
CA ALA A 834 24.55 -22.76 10.01
C ALA A 834 25.96 -23.39 10.16
N ALA A 835 26.34 -23.79 11.38
CA ALA A 835 27.62 -24.42 11.65
C ALA A 835 27.76 -25.77 10.93
N LEU A 836 26.73 -26.60 10.95
CA LEU A 836 26.69 -27.87 10.20
C LEU A 836 26.84 -27.64 8.70
N SER A 837 26.15 -26.64 8.16
CA SER A 837 26.26 -26.26 6.74
C SER A 837 27.67 -25.78 6.36
N SER A 838 28.42 -25.20 7.30
CA SER A 838 29.84 -24.83 7.12
C SER A 838 30.82 -26.00 7.32
N GLY A 839 30.31 -27.22 7.56
CA GLY A 839 31.10 -28.43 7.76
C GLY A 839 31.71 -28.59 9.16
N ARG A 840 31.15 -27.91 10.18
CA ARG A 840 31.63 -27.96 11.57
C ARG A 840 30.72 -28.85 12.43
N GLY A 841 31.28 -29.61 13.37
CA GLY A 841 30.49 -30.39 14.32
C GLY A 841 29.77 -29.51 15.33
N VAL A 842 28.68 -30.01 15.91
CA VAL A 842 27.88 -29.28 16.91
C VAL A 842 27.53 -30.14 18.11
N HIS A 843 27.65 -29.57 19.30
CA HIS A 843 27.18 -30.12 20.58
C HIS A 843 26.08 -29.23 21.15
N LEU A 844 25.00 -29.83 21.64
CA LEU A 844 23.82 -29.10 22.10
C LEU A 844 23.52 -29.45 23.56
N CYS A 845 23.41 -28.44 24.41
CA CYS A 845 22.97 -28.60 25.80
C CYS A 845 21.65 -27.87 26.06
N GLY A 846 20.73 -28.50 26.79
CA GLY A 846 19.46 -27.85 27.21
C GLY A 846 18.36 -27.78 26.15
N LEU A 847 18.63 -28.24 24.92
CA LEU A 847 17.63 -28.29 23.86
C LEU A 847 16.76 -29.55 24.03
N ALA A 848 15.54 -29.39 24.54
CA ALA A 848 14.62 -30.53 24.67
C ALA A 848 14.10 -30.96 23.29
N PRO A 849 14.10 -32.27 22.95
CA PRO A 849 13.32 -32.75 21.82
C PRO A 849 11.84 -32.44 22.09
N PRO A 850 11.06 -32.03 21.06
CA PRO A 850 9.65 -31.73 21.27
C PRO A 850 8.98 -32.96 21.90
N ALA A 851 8.34 -32.77 23.06
CA ALA A 851 7.58 -33.82 23.71
C ALA A 851 6.60 -34.39 22.67
N SER A 852 6.62 -35.71 22.51
CA SER A 852 5.55 -36.41 21.80
C SER A 852 4.31 -36.31 22.67
N ASP A 853 3.63 -35.17 22.63
CA ASP A 853 2.31 -35.03 23.25
C ASP A 853 1.40 -36.06 22.56
N GLY A 854 1.00 -37.06 23.34
CA GLY A 854 0.12 -38.16 22.93
C GLY A 854 -1.32 -37.70 22.71
N SER A 855 -1.53 -36.62 21.97
CA SER A 855 -2.84 -36.23 21.44
C SER A 855 -2.75 -36.15 19.92
N GLY A 856 -3.37 -37.14 19.26
CA GLY A 856 -3.47 -37.18 17.81
C GLY A 856 -4.08 -35.89 17.28
N GLY A 857 -3.30 -35.15 16.48
CA GLY A 857 -3.70 -33.94 15.79
C GLY A 857 -2.72 -33.67 14.66
N ALA A 858 -3.19 -33.81 13.43
CA ALA A 858 -2.43 -33.77 12.19
C ALA A 858 -1.54 -32.52 12.02
N THR A 859 -0.25 -32.73 11.77
CA THR A 859 0.51 -32.34 10.55
C THR A 859 1.97 -32.74 10.77
N ASP A 860 2.34 -33.90 10.22
CA ASP A 860 3.70 -34.45 10.28
C ASP A 860 4.59 -33.73 9.22
N ALA A 861 4.77 -32.42 9.39
CA ALA A 861 5.88 -31.70 8.79
C ALA A 861 7.06 -31.86 9.75
N ALA A 862 8.14 -32.49 9.29
CA ALA A 862 9.35 -32.71 10.08
C ALA A 862 9.77 -31.40 10.78
N SER A 863 9.65 -31.35 12.11
CA SER A 863 10.11 -30.19 12.86
C SER A 863 11.60 -29.99 12.58
N PRO A 864 12.07 -28.76 12.26
CA PRO A 864 13.47 -28.50 11.95
C PRO A 864 14.44 -28.91 13.07
N VAL A 865 13.91 -29.02 14.30
CA VAL A 865 14.65 -29.56 15.44
C VAL A 865 14.93 -31.06 15.28
N ARG A 866 13.99 -31.86 14.76
CA ARG A 866 14.21 -33.29 14.50
C ARG A 866 15.25 -33.53 13.42
N GLY A 867 15.20 -32.76 12.33
CA GLY A 867 16.22 -32.80 11.27
C GLY A 867 17.61 -32.45 11.79
N LEU A 868 17.71 -31.41 12.62
CA LEU A 868 18.96 -31.04 13.28
C LEU A 868 19.49 -32.17 14.18
N LEU A 869 18.67 -32.70 15.09
CA LEU A 869 19.09 -33.69 16.09
C LEU A 869 19.57 -35.03 15.48
N THR A 870 19.13 -35.36 14.27
CA THR A 870 19.49 -36.60 13.57
C THR A 870 20.68 -36.44 12.63
N HIS A 871 21.17 -35.21 12.42
CA HIS A 871 22.24 -34.93 11.48
C HIS A 871 23.58 -35.57 11.91
N PRO A 872 24.36 -36.18 10.98
CA PRO A 872 25.59 -36.90 11.33
C PRO A 872 26.67 -36.01 11.97
N GLY A 873 26.73 -34.73 11.59
CA GLY A 873 27.62 -33.74 12.19
C GLY A 873 27.24 -33.28 13.60
N VAL A 874 26.09 -33.70 14.13
CA VAL A 874 25.74 -33.47 15.53
C VAL A 874 26.41 -34.53 16.41
N GLY A 875 27.11 -34.06 17.43
CA GLY A 875 27.78 -34.85 18.44
C GLY A 875 26.86 -35.14 19.63
N THR A 876 27.35 -34.85 20.82
CA THR A 876 26.56 -34.97 22.06
C THR A 876 25.42 -33.94 22.12
N VAL A 877 24.19 -34.44 22.33
CA VAL A 877 23.00 -33.63 22.68
C VAL A 877 22.56 -34.01 24.09
N VAL A 878 22.59 -33.11 25.06
CA VAL A 878 22.27 -33.47 26.46
C VAL A 878 21.48 -32.36 27.15
N GLY A 879 20.31 -32.66 27.71
CA GLY A 879 19.53 -31.72 28.49
C GLY A 879 19.78 -31.85 29.98
N THR A 880 18.84 -31.36 30.77
CA THR A 880 18.93 -31.44 32.23
C THR A 880 18.64 -32.86 32.74
N GLU A 881 18.11 -33.76 31.92
CA GLU A 881 17.75 -35.14 32.26
C GLU A 881 18.94 -36.05 32.60
N ASP A 882 20.15 -35.78 32.07
CA ASP A 882 21.38 -36.54 32.36
C ASP A 882 22.48 -35.60 32.91
N PRO A 883 22.43 -35.30 34.23
CA PRO A 883 23.37 -34.37 34.87
C PRO A 883 24.84 -34.80 34.73
N ARG A 884 25.10 -36.11 34.81
CA ARG A 884 26.45 -36.68 34.72
C ARG A 884 27.06 -36.41 33.34
N ARG A 885 26.31 -36.67 32.26
CA ARG A 885 26.77 -36.44 30.90
C ARG A 885 26.93 -34.95 30.58
N LEU A 886 26.04 -34.10 31.12
CA LEU A 886 26.15 -32.65 31.02
C LEU A 886 27.46 -32.15 31.67
N ALA A 887 27.74 -32.55 32.91
CA ALA A 887 28.97 -32.20 33.63
C ALA A 887 30.22 -32.73 32.90
N ARG A 888 30.16 -33.95 32.35
CA ARG A 888 31.25 -34.54 31.57
C ARG A 888 31.55 -33.75 30.30
N LEU A 889 30.52 -33.37 29.53
CA LEU A 889 30.67 -32.60 28.30
C LEU A 889 31.29 -31.22 28.58
N TRP A 890 30.83 -30.53 29.63
CA TRP A 890 31.39 -29.23 30.03
C TRP A 890 32.83 -29.37 30.53
N GLY A 891 33.18 -30.46 31.22
CA GLY A 891 34.57 -30.78 31.58
C GLY A 891 35.48 -31.00 30.37
N LEU A 892 34.98 -31.67 29.32
CA LEU A 892 35.71 -31.83 28.06
C LEU A 892 35.87 -30.50 27.33
N ALA A 893 34.84 -29.65 27.34
CA ALA A 893 34.92 -28.29 26.82
C ALA A 893 35.93 -27.42 27.57
N ALA A 894 35.89 -27.43 28.91
CA ALA A 894 36.82 -26.68 29.76
C ALA A 894 38.28 -27.13 29.59
N SER A 895 38.52 -28.38 29.20
CA SER A 895 39.85 -28.92 28.90
C SER A 895 40.24 -28.82 27.41
N GLY A 896 39.42 -28.19 26.57
CA GLY A 896 39.74 -27.93 25.15
C GLY A 896 39.64 -29.17 24.24
N ARG A 897 38.93 -30.22 24.68
CA ARG A 897 38.86 -31.52 23.96
C ARG A 897 37.73 -31.62 22.93
N LEU A 898 37.04 -30.52 22.61
CA LEU A 898 35.94 -30.51 21.62
C LEU A 898 36.39 -30.27 20.18
N GLY A 899 37.70 -30.22 19.89
CA GLY A 899 38.19 -30.27 18.50
C GLY A 899 37.76 -29.12 17.58
N GLY A 900 37.33 -27.97 18.12
CA GLY A 900 36.84 -26.82 17.34
C GLY A 900 35.36 -26.92 16.91
N ASP A 901 34.63 -27.90 17.43
CA ASP A 901 33.18 -28.03 17.29
C ASP A 901 32.44 -26.92 18.05
N LEU A 902 31.25 -26.55 17.56
CA LEU A 902 30.40 -25.55 18.21
C LEU A 902 29.68 -26.14 19.42
N LEU A 903 29.92 -25.57 20.60
CA LEU A 903 29.15 -25.86 21.80
C LEU A 903 28.04 -24.83 21.99
N CYS A 904 26.78 -25.27 21.94
CA CYS A 904 25.62 -24.46 22.24
C CYS A 904 25.04 -24.83 23.60
N LEU A 905 24.97 -23.88 24.52
CA LEU A 905 24.32 -24.05 25.83
C LEU A 905 23.03 -23.23 25.85
N ASP A 906 21.89 -23.90 25.73
CA ASP A 906 20.57 -23.26 25.84
C ASP A 906 20.11 -23.23 27.29
N ASP A 907 19.82 -22.02 27.77
CA ASP A 907 19.39 -21.68 29.11
C ASP A 907 20.37 -22.10 30.22
N VAL A 908 21.54 -21.46 30.25
CA VAL A 908 22.60 -21.77 31.24
C VAL A 908 22.13 -21.66 32.70
N ASP A 909 21.12 -20.83 32.98
CA ASP A 909 20.52 -20.68 34.31
C ASP A 909 19.84 -21.98 34.79
N ALA A 910 19.30 -22.78 33.87
CA ALA A 910 18.76 -24.10 34.15
C ALA A 910 19.82 -25.21 34.16
N LEU A 911 20.90 -25.05 33.39
CA LEU A 911 21.99 -26.03 33.29
C LEU A 911 22.94 -25.99 34.51
N ILE A 912 23.21 -24.82 35.07
CA ILE A 912 24.12 -24.65 36.22
C ILE A 912 23.66 -25.45 37.45
N PRO A 913 22.40 -25.35 37.93
CA PRO A 913 21.92 -26.14 39.05
C PRO A 913 22.03 -27.65 38.80
N THR A 914 21.79 -28.08 37.55
CA THR A 914 21.90 -29.49 37.15
C THR A 914 23.34 -30.00 37.32
N ILE A 915 24.35 -29.18 37.01
CA ILE A 915 25.76 -29.56 37.23
C ILE A 915 26.13 -29.52 38.71
N ASP A 916 25.57 -28.57 39.46
CA ASP A 916 25.74 -28.51 40.92
C ASP A 916 25.19 -29.76 41.62
N GLU A 917 24.15 -30.42 41.08
CA GLU A 917 23.67 -31.73 41.57
C GLU A 917 24.78 -32.81 41.56
N VAL A 918 25.70 -32.76 40.60
CA VAL A 918 26.77 -33.76 40.43
C VAL A 918 28.05 -33.35 41.15
N LEU A 919 28.51 -32.12 40.92
CA LEU A 919 29.83 -31.67 41.38
C LEU A 919 29.77 -31.00 42.77
N GLY A 920 28.59 -30.56 43.19
CA GLY A 920 28.37 -29.79 44.42
C GLY A 920 28.09 -28.31 44.15
N PRO A 921 27.62 -27.57 45.17
CA PRO A 921 27.14 -26.20 45.01
C PRO A 921 28.23 -25.26 44.49
N GLY A 922 27.89 -24.43 43.50
CA GLY A 922 28.76 -23.42 42.91
C GLY A 922 29.77 -23.96 41.89
N GLN A 923 29.86 -25.28 41.70
CA GLN A 923 30.79 -25.90 40.74
C GLN A 923 30.34 -25.71 39.29
N GLY A 924 29.04 -25.61 39.02
CA GLY A 924 28.48 -25.32 37.71
C GLY A 924 28.92 -23.95 37.20
N ASN A 925 28.91 -22.92 38.06
CA ASN A 925 29.44 -21.59 37.71
C ASN A 925 30.95 -21.64 37.46
N ALA A 926 31.72 -22.30 38.33
CA ALA A 926 33.17 -22.44 38.17
C ALA A 926 33.54 -23.18 36.87
N LEU A 927 32.75 -24.21 36.51
CA LEU A 927 32.93 -24.96 35.28
C LEU A 927 32.55 -24.13 34.05
N LEU A 928 31.45 -23.37 34.10
CA LEU A 928 31.07 -22.45 33.01
C LEU A 928 32.16 -21.40 32.77
N GLU A 929 32.71 -20.80 33.83
CA GLU A 929 33.83 -19.87 33.72
C GLU A 929 35.06 -20.51 33.09
N ALA A 930 35.34 -21.78 33.40
CA ALA A 930 36.41 -22.54 32.77
C ALA A 930 36.13 -22.80 31.28
N VAL A 931 34.90 -23.14 30.90
CA VAL A 931 34.51 -23.31 29.50
C VAL A 931 34.67 -22.00 28.72
N ILE A 932 34.17 -20.88 29.24
CA ILE A 932 34.28 -19.56 28.59
C ILE A 932 35.74 -19.14 28.42
N ARG A 933 36.55 -19.32 29.47
CA ARG A 933 37.98 -19.00 29.44
C ARG A 933 38.72 -19.85 28.41
N THR A 934 38.49 -21.15 28.38
CA THR A 934 39.11 -22.05 27.40
C THR A 934 38.65 -21.71 26.00
N ALA A 935 37.34 -21.54 25.76
CA ALA A 935 36.80 -21.16 24.46
C ALA A 935 37.40 -19.85 23.93
N SER A 936 37.53 -18.84 24.79
CA SER A 936 38.15 -17.56 24.43
C SER A 936 39.65 -17.68 24.13
N ALA A 937 40.36 -18.56 24.84
CA ALA A 937 41.79 -18.78 24.67
C ALA A 937 42.14 -19.61 23.43
N THR A 938 41.29 -20.60 23.09
CA THR A 938 41.52 -21.52 21.97
C THR A 938 40.74 -21.16 20.71
N GLY A 939 39.85 -20.16 20.77
CA GLY A 939 38.95 -19.82 19.67
C GLY A 939 37.86 -20.88 19.41
N THR A 940 37.55 -21.71 20.41
CA THR A 940 36.49 -22.74 20.27
C THR A 940 35.13 -22.05 20.19
N PRO A 941 34.31 -22.36 19.18
CA PRO A 941 32.99 -21.73 19.06
C PRO A 941 32.07 -22.07 20.23
N LEU A 942 31.56 -21.03 20.88
CA LEU A 942 30.69 -21.13 22.05
C LEU A 942 29.52 -20.17 21.91
N LEU A 943 28.30 -20.71 21.97
CA LEU A 943 27.06 -19.94 22.02
C LEU A 943 26.34 -20.26 23.34
N LEU A 944 26.04 -19.22 24.12
CA LEU A 944 25.36 -19.35 25.40
C LEU A 944 24.04 -18.57 25.35
N THR A 945 22.94 -19.15 25.79
CA THR A 945 21.70 -18.41 26.04
C THR A 945 21.40 -18.33 27.53
N ALA A 946 20.88 -17.19 27.97
CA ALA A 946 20.57 -16.92 29.37
C ALA A 946 19.38 -15.95 29.51
N PRO A 947 18.69 -15.89 30.66
CA PRO A 947 17.66 -14.89 30.91
C PRO A 947 18.27 -13.49 30.98
N LEU A 948 17.46 -12.44 30.78
CA LEU A 948 17.94 -11.04 30.76
C LEU A 948 18.75 -10.67 32.02
N GLY A 949 18.35 -11.17 33.20
CA GLY A 949 19.03 -10.92 34.47
C GLY A 949 20.44 -11.50 34.59
N ALA A 950 20.84 -12.41 33.70
CA ALA A 950 22.20 -12.96 33.67
C ALA A 950 23.25 -11.94 33.18
N SER A 951 22.84 -10.77 32.69
CA SER A 951 23.76 -9.72 32.21
C SER A 951 24.78 -9.27 33.26
N THR A 952 24.41 -9.36 34.54
CA THR A 952 25.23 -8.98 35.71
C THR A 952 26.01 -10.15 36.30
N ALA A 953 25.89 -11.36 35.74
CA ALA A 953 26.66 -12.50 36.19
C ALA A 953 28.16 -12.27 35.94
N ARG A 954 29.02 -12.76 36.85
CA ARG A 954 30.47 -12.57 36.76
C ARG A 954 31.04 -13.06 35.43
N TRP A 955 30.59 -14.22 34.98
CA TRP A 955 31.03 -14.83 33.73
C TRP A 955 30.54 -14.09 32.47
N ALA A 956 29.45 -13.31 32.54
CA ALA A 956 28.92 -12.58 31.40
C ALA A 956 29.85 -11.44 30.95
N GLY A 957 30.64 -10.87 31.87
CA GLY A 957 31.63 -9.83 31.59
C GLY A 957 32.75 -10.27 30.64
N SER A 958 33.07 -11.56 30.61
CA SER A 958 34.14 -12.14 29.80
C SER A 958 33.70 -12.55 28.39
N MET A 959 32.41 -12.41 28.08
CA MET A 959 31.85 -12.73 26.76
C MET A 959 32.07 -11.55 25.80
N GLY A 960 32.33 -11.85 24.53
CA GLY A 960 32.60 -10.85 23.49
C GLY A 960 31.32 -10.12 23.03
N PRO A 961 30.80 -10.41 21.83
CA PRO A 961 29.54 -9.84 21.37
C PRO A 961 28.36 -10.38 22.21
N ARG A 962 27.38 -9.52 22.49
CA ARG A 962 26.12 -9.90 23.14
C ARG A 962 24.94 -9.64 22.21
N LEU A 963 23.95 -10.50 22.25
CA LEU A 963 22.70 -10.37 21.51
C LEU A 963 21.55 -10.39 22.50
N VAL A 964 20.81 -9.29 22.60
CA VAL A 964 19.65 -9.17 23.49
C VAL A 964 18.37 -9.36 22.69
N LEU A 965 17.49 -10.27 23.11
CA LEU A 965 16.22 -10.61 22.46
C LEU A 965 15.03 -10.36 23.41
N GLY A 966 13.95 -9.77 22.89
CA GLY A 966 12.69 -9.62 23.64
C GLY A 966 12.75 -8.78 24.92
N ALA A 967 13.70 -7.85 25.05
CA ALA A 967 13.68 -6.78 26.04
C ALA A 967 12.78 -5.63 25.52
N SER A 968 11.47 -5.78 25.70
CA SER A 968 10.46 -4.88 25.13
C SER A 968 10.19 -3.63 25.96
N THR A 969 10.63 -3.59 27.22
CA THR A 969 10.47 -2.45 28.13
C THR A 969 11.82 -1.87 28.56
N GLY A 970 11.84 -0.59 28.94
CA GLY A 970 13.06 0.06 29.44
C GLY A 970 13.68 -0.64 30.65
N THR A 971 12.86 -1.20 31.55
CA THR A 971 13.34 -1.97 32.71
C THR A 971 14.00 -3.27 32.29
N GLN A 972 13.41 -4.00 31.34
CA GLN A 972 14.00 -5.22 30.80
C GLN A 972 15.30 -4.93 30.05
N ALA A 973 15.33 -3.84 29.28
CA ALA A 973 16.52 -3.40 28.56
C ALA A 973 17.66 -3.04 29.51
N ALA A 974 17.37 -2.31 30.59
CA ALA A 974 18.34 -1.99 31.63
C ALA A 974 18.86 -3.26 32.33
N LEU A 975 17.97 -4.21 32.65
CA LEU A 975 18.36 -5.52 33.20
C LEU A 975 19.25 -6.31 32.24
N ALA A 976 19.09 -6.15 30.93
CA ALA A 976 19.91 -6.80 29.91
C ALA A 976 21.26 -6.09 29.65
N GLY A 977 21.49 -4.92 30.26
CA GLY A 977 22.67 -4.10 30.02
C GLY A 977 22.62 -3.26 28.74
N LEU A 978 21.42 -2.99 28.19
CA LEU A 978 21.26 -2.09 27.05
C LEU A 978 21.38 -0.62 27.48
N PRO A 979 21.91 0.27 26.60
CA PRO A 979 21.89 1.71 26.83
C PRO A 979 20.49 2.28 27.03
N ARG A 980 20.38 3.41 27.73
CA ARG A 980 19.10 4.10 27.95
C ARG A 980 18.41 4.41 26.62
N GLY A 981 17.10 4.15 26.54
CA GLY A 981 16.29 4.39 25.34
C GLY A 981 16.34 3.27 24.30
N VAL A 982 17.21 2.26 24.45
CA VAL A 982 17.32 1.13 23.51
C VAL A 982 16.46 -0.03 24.00
N VAL A 983 15.52 -0.48 23.19
CA VAL A 983 14.68 -1.68 23.43
C VAL A 983 14.68 -2.57 22.19
N THR A 984 14.38 -3.85 22.35
CA THR A 984 14.36 -4.80 21.23
C THR A 984 12.96 -4.98 20.63
N GLY A 985 11.90 -4.48 21.27
CA GLY A 985 10.52 -4.81 20.90
C GLY A 985 10.09 -6.22 21.35
N GLY A 986 8.81 -6.57 21.09
CA GLY A 986 8.17 -7.79 21.59
C GLY A 986 8.06 -8.97 20.60
N VAL A 987 8.51 -8.80 19.36
CA VAL A 987 8.44 -9.84 18.33
C VAL A 987 9.54 -10.89 18.56
N PRO A 988 9.23 -12.21 18.50
CA PRO A 988 10.25 -13.25 18.60
C PRO A 988 11.35 -13.11 17.53
N GLY A 989 12.61 -13.31 17.94
CA GLY A 989 13.77 -13.12 17.07
C GLY A 989 14.15 -11.65 16.84
N ARG A 990 13.37 -10.67 17.33
CA ARG A 990 13.79 -9.27 17.32
C ARG A 990 14.77 -9.02 18.45
N GLY A 991 15.88 -8.36 18.12
CA GLY A 991 16.97 -8.15 19.04
C GLY A 991 17.78 -6.89 18.81
N VAL A 992 18.78 -6.72 19.68
CA VAL A 992 19.84 -5.72 19.56
C VAL A 992 21.17 -6.43 19.77
N ILE A 993 22.08 -6.26 18.81
CA ILE A 993 23.47 -6.67 18.91
C ILE A 993 24.23 -5.59 19.66
N LEU A 994 24.99 -6.00 20.66
CA LEU A 994 25.91 -5.20 21.46
C LEU A 994 27.34 -5.67 21.14
N ASP A 995 28.13 -4.81 20.48
CA ASP A 995 29.57 -4.99 20.33
C ASP A 995 30.28 -3.76 20.91
N GLY A 996 30.78 -3.91 22.15
CA GLY A 996 31.27 -2.79 22.94
C GLY A 996 30.15 -1.78 23.26
N ALA A 997 30.34 -0.53 22.83
CA ALA A 997 29.35 0.55 23.02
C ALA A 997 28.33 0.65 21.85
N ALA A 998 28.57 -0.08 20.75
CA ALA A 998 27.70 -0.01 19.59
C ALA A 998 26.48 -0.91 19.77
N THR A 999 25.29 -0.36 19.56
CA THR A 999 24.02 -1.09 19.47
C THR A 999 23.57 -1.16 18.03
N THR A 1000 23.07 -2.31 17.61
CA THR A 1000 22.48 -2.49 16.27
C THR A 1000 21.23 -3.34 16.36
N ALA A 1001 20.08 -2.77 16.00
CA ALA A 1001 18.84 -3.52 15.97
C ALA A 1001 18.90 -4.62 14.90
N CYS A 1002 18.32 -5.78 15.19
CA CYS A 1002 18.40 -6.93 14.30
C CYS A 1002 17.18 -7.85 14.36
N GLN A 1003 17.03 -8.66 13.33
CA GLN A 1003 16.12 -9.81 13.28
C GLN A 1003 16.92 -11.09 13.06
N ILE A 1004 16.66 -12.13 13.85
CA ILE A 1004 17.32 -13.42 13.69
C ILE A 1004 16.87 -14.10 12.40
N VAL A 1005 17.85 -14.65 11.68
CA VAL A 1005 17.67 -15.41 10.45
C VAL A 1005 17.28 -16.83 10.79
N LEU A 1006 16.15 -17.28 10.23
CA LEU A 1006 15.67 -18.65 10.34
C LEU A 1006 16.30 -19.52 9.27
N ARG A 1007 16.54 -20.79 9.60
CA ARG A 1007 17.05 -21.80 8.67
C ARG A 1007 16.14 -23.01 8.66
N GLU A 1008 15.85 -23.49 7.46
CA GLU A 1008 15.27 -24.81 7.22
C GLU A 1008 16.36 -25.89 7.37
N ASP A 1009 15.94 -27.16 7.36
CA ASP A 1009 16.79 -28.31 7.67
C ASP A 1009 18.15 -28.28 6.96
N PRO A 1010 19.24 -28.69 7.65
CA PRO A 1010 20.56 -28.76 7.03
C PRO A 1010 20.51 -29.71 5.83
N PRO A 1011 21.04 -29.34 4.66
CA PRO A 1011 21.12 -30.25 3.53
C PRO A 1011 21.97 -31.45 3.93
N VAL A 1012 21.42 -32.67 3.76
CA VAL A 1012 22.16 -33.93 3.94
C VAL A 1012 23.11 -34.11 2.76
N SER A 1013 24.06 -33.19 2.58
CA SER A 1013 25.11 -33.35 1.58
C SER A 1013 26.18 -34.23 2.20
N GLY A 1014 26.20 -35.48 1.76
CA GLY A 1014 27.28 -36.41 2.00
C GLY A 1014 28.58 -35.80 1.49
N SER A 1015 29.42 -35.33 2.40
CA SER A 1015 30.84 -35.22 2.13
C SER A 1015 31.52 -36.19 3.06
N ASP A 1016 32.14 -37.20 2.45
CA ASP A 1016 33.22 -37.98 3.03
C ASP A 1016 34.28 -37.01 3.55
N ARG A 1017 34.13 -36.56 4.79
CA ARG A 1017 35.27 -36.12 5.57
C ARG A 1017 35.93 -37.35 6.13
N ASP A 1018 37.08 -37.65 5.54
CA ASP A 1018 38.14 -38.44 6.14
C ASP A 1018 38.43 -37.91 7.58
N GLY A 1019 38.14 -38.73 8.60
CA GLY A 1019 39.00 -38.81 9.78
C GLY A 1019 38.65 -38.09 11.09
N GLY A 1020 37.47 -37.53 11.30
CA GLY A 1020 37.10 -36.92 12.59
C GLY A 1020 35.69 -37.27 13.06
N ARG A 1021 35.54 -38.31 13.88
CA ARG A 1021 34.24 -38.67 14.49
C ARG A 1021 33.88 -37.62 15.54
N VAL A 1022 32.85 -36.80 15.28
CA VAL A 1022 32.34 -35.79 16.23
C VAL A 1022 32.08 -36.47 17.58
N LEU A 1023 32.52 -35.84 18.68
CA LEU A 1023 32.43 -36.42 20.01
C LEU A 1023 30.96 -36.71 20.40
N ARG A 1024 30.64 -37.98 20.66
CA ARG A 1024 29.34 -38.43 21.16
C ARG A 1024 29.51 -39.10 22.51
N LEU A 1025 28.93 -38.48 23.54
CA LEU A 1025 28.75 -39.09 24.84
C LEU A 1025 27.44 -39.89 24.83
N GLU A 1026 27.53 -41.20 24.92
CA GLU A 1026 26.36 -42.09 24.96
C GLU A 1026 25.81 -42.19 26.39
N PRO A 1027 24.47 -42.19 26.56
CA PRO A 1027 23.87 -42.44 27.86
C PRO A 1027 24.15 -43.88 28.27
N LEU A 1028 24.45 -44.11 29.56
CA LEU A 1028 24.60 -45.47 30.05
C LEU A 1028 23.21 -46.15 30.08
N PRO A 1029 23.07 -47.36 29.50
CA PRO A 1029 21.79 -48.07 29.50
C PRO A 1029 21.32 -48.32 30.93
N THR A 1030 20.02 -48.48 31.11
CA THR A 1030 19.43 -48.69 32.45
C THR A 1030 19.49 -50.15 32.89
N ARG A 1031 19.25 -51.09 31.97
CA ARG A 1031 19.33 -52.55 32.21
C ARG A 1031 19.78 -53.28 30.95
N PRO A 1032 21.07 -53.19 30.58
CA PRO A 1032 21.59 -53.92 29.41
C PRO A 1032 21.53 -55.43 29.68
N THR A 1033 21.03 -56.18 28.70
CA THR A 1033 21.04 -57.65 28.73
C THR A 1033 22.19 -58.18 27.89
N TRP A 1034 22.57 -59.44 28.11
CA TRP A 1034 23.58 -60.13 27.30
C TRP A 1034 23.27 -60.18 25.79
N LYS A 1035 22.03 -59.92 25.37
CA LYS A 1035 21.63 -59.83 23.95
C LYS A 1035 21.96 -58.48 23.33
N ASP A 1036 22.09 -57.44 24.15
CA ASP A 1036 22.27 -56.05 23.70
C ASP A 1036 23.74 -55.68 23.51
N VAL A 1037 24.66 -56.56 23.92
CA VAL A 1037 26.11 -56.29 23.98
C VAL A 1037 26.91 -57.45 23.37
N PRO A 1038 28.15 -57.24 22.91
CA PRO A 1038 29.03 -58.31 22.44
C PRO A 1038 29.28 -59.38 23.52
N ASP A 1039 29.49 -60.63 23.07
CA ASP A 1039 29.82 -61.75 23.95
C ASP A 1039 31.03 -61.45 24.85
N GLY A 1040 30.94 -61.85 26.12
CA GLY A 1040 31.98 -61.61 27.12
C GLY A 1040 31.94 -60.24 27.80
N THR A 1041 30.93 -59.40 27.51
CA THR A 1041 30.78 -58.08 28.15
C THR A 1041 30.10 -58.20 29.52
N TRP A 1042 30.82 -57.94 30.61
CA TRP A 1042 30.26 -57.92 31.98
C TRP A 1042 29.63 -56.56 32.36
N ALA A 1043 30.12 -55.47 31.78
CA ALA A 1043 29.62 -54.13 31.99
C ALA A 1043 29.86 -53.26 30.75
N VAL A 1044 29.05 -52.22 30.61
CA VAL A 1044 29.26 -51.13 29.64
C VAL A 1044 29.54 -49.83 30.39
N GLY A 1045 30.41 -48.98 29.84
CA GLY A 1045 30.93 -47.84 30.60
C GLY A 1045 31.62 -46.77 29.77
N GLY A 1046 32.02 -45.71 30.48
CA GLY A 1046 32.75 -44.58 29.89
C GLY A 1046 31.89 -43.65 29.03
N ASP A 1047 32.57 -42.87 28.21
CA ASP A 1047 31.96 -41.82 27.37
C ASP A 1047 31.13 -42.42 26.22
N ALA A 1048 31.53 -43.59 25.68
CA ALA A 1048 30.84 -44.24 24.55
C ALA A 1048 29.85 -45.33 24.98
N ALA A 1049 29.61 -45.51 26.29
CA ALA A 1049 28.87 -46.65 26.84
C ALA A 1049 29.34 -48.00 26.24
N ALA A 1050 30.65 -48.13 26.03
CA ALA A 1050 31.27 -49.27 25.35
C ALA A 1050 31.52 -50.42 26.32
N PRO A 1051 31.68 -51.66 25.83
CA PRO A 1051 32.10 -52.79 26.65
C PRO A 1051 33.35 -52.48 27.48
N VAL A 1052 33.27 -52.72 28.79
CA VAL A 1052 34.37 -52.48 29.73
C VAL A 1052 35.28 -53.70 29.76
N ALA A 1053 36.52 -53.53 29.32
CA ALA A 1053 37.54 -54.57 29.40
C ALA A 1053 38.34 -54.46 30.71
N LEU A 1054 38.63 -55.60 31.33
CA LEU A 1054 39.63 -55.72 32.40
C LEU A 1054 40.79 -56.58 31.88
N PRO A 1055 42.06 -56.28 32.24
CA PRO A 1055 43.17 -57.14 31.90
C PRO A 1055 42.95 -58.58 32.38
N ALA A 1056 43.40 -59.56 31.58
CA ALA A 1056 43.42 -60.95 32.01
C ALA A 1056 44.17 -61.06 33.35
N HIS A 1057 43.63 -61.84 34.28
CA HIS A 1057 44.15 -62.02 35.64
C HIS A 1057 43.99 -60.84 36.62
N THR A 1058 43.04 -59.92 36.39
CA THR A 1058 42.73 -58.85 37.35
C THR A 1058 41.77 -59.36 38.43
N SER A 1059 42.15 -59.25 39.71
CA SER A 1059 41.21 -59.50 40.80
C SER A 1059 40.25 -58.32 40.94
N VAL A 1060 39.01 -58.59 41.33
CA VAL A 1060 37.96 -57.56 41.42
C VAL A 1060 37.25 -57.66 42.76
N LEU A 1061 37.20 -56.55 43.49
CA LEU A 1061 36.35 -56.38 44.66
C LEU A 1061 35.08 -55.62 44.27
N VAL A 1062 33.93 -56.29 44.34
CA VAL A 1062 32.62 -55.66 44.11
C VAL A 1062 32.07 -55.19 45.45
N THR A 1063 31.79 -53.90 45.57
CA THR A 1063 31.23 -53.33 46.78
C THR A 1063 29.93 -52.60 46.51
N GLY A 1064 28.98 -52.72 47.42
CA GLY A 1064 27.67 -52.08 47.32
C GLY A 1064 26.82 -52.39 48.56
N PRO A 1065 25.74 -51.66 48.84
CA PRO A 1065 24.75 -52.05 49.85
C PRO A 1065 23.80 -53.14 49.33
N PRO A 1066 22.94 -53.72 50.20
CA PRO A 1066 21.94 -54.71 49.78
C PRO A 1066 21.03 -54.20 48.66
N GLY A 1067 20.73 -55.04 47.67
CA GLY A 1067 19.89 -54.69 46.51
C GLY A 1067 20.61 -53.95 45.37
N SER A 1068 21.90 -53.59 45.54
CA SER A 1068 22.69 -52.91 44.50
C SER A 1068 23.06 -53.80 43.30
N GLY A 1069 22.97 -55.12 43.46
CA GLY A 1069 23.35 -56.09 42.42
C GLY A 1069 24.76 -56.66 42.58
N ARG A 1070 25.32 -56.70 43.82
CA ARG A 1070 26.66 -57.29 44.10
C ARG A 1070 26.81 -58.70 43.50
N SER A 1071 25.94 -59.62 43.88
CA SER A 1071 25.96 -61.01 43.40
C SER A 1071 25.78 -61.11 41.89
N THR A 1072 24.91 -60.28 41.31
CA THR A 1072 24.72 -60.20 39.85
C THR A 1072 25.98 -59.73 39.14
N THR A 1073 26.68 -58.76 39.72
CA THR A 1073 27.94 -58.22 39.19
C THR A 1073 29.06 -59.24 39.29
N LEU A 1074 29.17 -59.97 40.41
CA LEU A 1074 30.10 -61.08 40.54
C LEU A 1074 29.85 -62.17 39.50
N ARG A 1075 28.60 -62.55 39.25
CA ARG A 1075 28.25 -63.52 38.20
C ARG A 1075 28.62 -63.01 36.80
N ALA A 1076 28.32 -61.75 36.50
CA ALA A 1076 28.68 -61.15 35.22
C ALA A 1076 30.21 -61.13 35.00
N LEU A 1077 30.99 -60.80 36.05
CA LEU A 1077 32.45 -60.87 36.03
C LEU A 1077 32.96 -62.29 35.88
N ALA A 1078 32.39 -63.24 36.63
CA ALA A 1078 32.75 -64.65 36.56
C ALA A 1078 32.47 -65.24 35.18
N GLN A 1079 31.42 -64.82 34.48
CA GLN A 1079 31.15 -65.25 33.10
C GLN A 1079 32.11 -64.62 32.08
N ALA A 1080 32.60 -63.39 32.34
CA ALA A 1080 33.47 -62.66 31.41
C ALA A 1080 34.97 -62.97 31.56
N ILE A 1081 35.43 -63.39 32.75
CA ILE A 1081 36.84 -63.71 33.02
C ILE A 1081 37.06 -65.24 32.85
N PRO A 1082 37.98 -65.68 31.97
CA PRO A 1082 38.22 -67.11 31.72
C PRO A 1082 38.84 -67.84 32.94
N SER A 1083 38.44 -69.11 33.04
CA SER A 1083 38.53 -70.14 34.09
C SER A 1083 39.77 -70.16 35.01
N ASP A 1084 39.50 -70.42 36.31
CA ASP A 1084 40.39 -70.54 37.51
C ASP A 1084 40.32 -69.37 38.53
N ALA A 1085 39.40 -68.43 38.39
CA ALA A 1085 39.17 -67.39 39.40
C ALA A 1085 38.42 -67.92 40.64
N LEU A 1086 38.92 -67.61 41.84
CA LEU A 1086 38.25 -67.86 43.11
C LEU A 1086 37.12 -66.83 43.30
N VAL A 1087 35.86 -67.30 43.31
CA VAL A 1087 34.67 -66.42 43.43
C VAL A 1087 34.06 -66.54 44.82
N VAL A 1088 34.04 -65.44 45.58
CA VAL A 1088 33.49 -65.38 46.95
C VAL A 1088 32.47 -64.25 47.06
N ASP A 1089 31.19 -64.58 47.25
CA ASP A 1089 30.17 -63.58 47.53
C ASP A 1089 30.16 -63.25 49.04
N ASP A 1090 29.91 -61.99 49.38
CA ASP A 1090 29.82 -61.48 50.76
C ASP A 1090 31.00 -61.90 51.66
N LEU A 1091 32.23 -61.63 51.20
CA LEU A 1091 33.50 -61.87 51.90
C LEU A 1091 33.54 -61.23 53.30
N ASP A 1092 32.75 -60.20 53.56
CA ASP A 1092 32.60 -59.59 54.88
C ASP A 1092 31.84 -60.43 55.91
N LEU A 1093 31.09 -61.43 55.44
CA LEU A 1093 30.36 -62.41 56.24
C LEU A 1093 31.00 -63.81 56.22
N ALA A 1094 32.08 -63.98 55.45
CA ALA A 1094 32.77 -65.25 55.30
C ALA A 1094 33.45 -65.72 56.60
N ASP A 1095 33.56 -67.04 56.75
CA ASP A 1095 34.25 -67.64 57.90
C ASP A 1095 35.78 -67.44 57.81
N VAL A 1096 36.47 -67.78 58.91
CA VAL A 1096 37.93 -67.60 59.01
C VAL A 1096 38.68 -68.46 57.99
N ALA A 1097 38.16 -69.65 57.66
CA ALA A 1097 38.76 -70.55 56.69
C ALA A 1097 38.73 -69.94 55.28
N THR A 1098 37.58 -69.44 54.84
CA THR A 1098 37.40 -68.80 53.52
C THR A 1098 38.24 -67.52 53.42
N THR A 1099 38.25 -66.70 54.47
CA THR A 1099 39.07 -65.48 54.50
C THR A 1099 40.57 -65.80 54.37
N THR A 1100 41.04 -66.86 55.04
CA THR A 1100 42.44 -67.32 54.95
C THR A 1100 42.77 -67.88 53.56
N GLN A 1101 41.82 -68.58 52.92
CA GLN A 1101 41.96 -69.08 51.55
C GLN A 1101 42.09 -67.93 50.55
N VAL A 1102 41.29 -66.88 50.69
CA VAL A 1102 41.38 -65.67 49.85
C VAL A 1102 42.72 -64.96 50.05
N GLU A 1103 43.19 -64.80 51.29
CA GLU A 1103 44.51 -64.20 51.55
C GLU A 1103 45.64 -65.01 50.92
N ALA A 1104 45.56 -66.34 50.99
CA ALA A 1104 46.54 -67.23 50.37
C ALA A 1104 46.48 -67.16 48.83
N ALA A 1105 45.29 -67.06 48.22
CA ALA A 1105 45.12 -66.88 46.78
C ALA A 1105 45.69 -65.54 46.30
N LEU A 1106 45.38 -64.44 46.99
CA LEU A 1106 45.94 -63.12 46.70
C LEU A 1106 47.47 -63.10 46.85
N ALA A 1107 48.02 -63.79 47.87
CA ALA A 1107 49.46 -63.92 48.05
C ALA A 1107 50.14 -64.71 46.91
N ARG A 1108 49.43 -65.68 46.30
CA ARG A 1108 49.88 -66.42 45.11
C ARG A 1108 49.62 -65.70 43.79
N SER A 1109 49.03 -64.50 43.82
CA SER A 1109 48.60 -63.75 42.63
C SER A 1109 47.58 -64.52 41.77
N GLU A 1110 46.77 -65.36 42.41
CA GLU A 1110 45.59 -65.97 41.79
C GLU A 1110 44.47 -64.92 41.65
N VAL A 1111 43.58 -65.13 40.68
CA VAL A 1111 42.49 -64.19 40.41
C VAL A 1111 41.39 -64.40 41.45
N VAL A 1112 41.06 -63.37 42.21
CA VAL A 1112 39.97 -63.39 43.18
C VAL A 1112 38.87 -62.42 42.76
N LEU A 1113 37.64 -62.92 42.68
CA LEU A 1113 36.44 -62.12 42.51
C LEU A 1113 35.65 -62.18 43.82
N ALA A 1114 35.68 -61.09 44.58
CA ALA A 1114 35.01 -61.04 45.88
C ALA A 1114 33.96 -59.94 45.90
N SER A 1115 32.87 -60.13 46.65
CA SER A 1115 31.98 -59.02 47.02
C SER A 1115 32.02 -58.73 48.52
N ALA A 1116 31.72 -57.48 48.90
CA ALA A 1116 31.57 -57.09 50.30
C ALA A 1116 30.70 -55.83 50.43
N SER A 1117 30.11 -55.60 51.61
CA SER A 1117 29.39 -54.35 51.88
C SER A 1117 30.28 -53.10 51.83
N THR A 1118 29.75 -51.98 51.31
CA THR A 1118 30.50 -50.71 51.18
C THR A 1118 31.00 -50.18 52.52
N GLU A 1119 30.20 -50.33 53.58
CA GLU A 1119 30.59 -49.95 54.94
C GLU A 1119 31.78 -50.78 55.44
N LYS A 1120 31.77 -52.10 55.18
CA LYS A 1120 32.88 -52.96 55.59
C LYS A 1120 34.16 -52.66 54.82
N VAL A 1121 34.07 -52.47 53.51
CA VAL A 1121 35.25 -52.13 52.68
C VAL A 1121 35.87 -50.79 53.11
N ALA A 1122 35.05 -49.81 53.48
CA ALA A 1122 35.53 -48.50 53.95
C ALA A 1122 36.18 -48.56 55.35
N THR A 1123 35.71 -49.44 56.24
CA THR A 1123 36.16 -49.51 57.64
C THR A 1123 37.25 -50.55 57.90
N THR A 1124 37.52 -51.43 56.94
CA THR A 1124 38.55 -52.48 57.06
C THR A 1124 39.93 -51.95 56.64
N PHE A 1125 40.92 -52.14 57.50
CA PHE A 1125 42.30 -51.64 57.31
C PHE A 1125 43.36 -52.75 57.22
N ARG A 1126 42.97 -54.03 57.38
CA ARG A 1126 43.87 -55.20 57.32
C ARG A 1126 43.13 -56.40 56.74
N GLY A 1127 43.88 -57.37 56.23
CA GLY A 1127 43.36 -58.64 55.70
C GLY A 1127 42.97 -58.60 54.21
N ALA A 1128 42.31 -59.65 53.73
CA ALA A 1128 41.91 -59.83 52.33
C ALA A 1128 41.24 -58.59 51.71
N ILE A 1129 40.20 -58.05 52.36
CA ILE A 1129 39.43 -56.88 51.85
C ILE A 1129 40.33 -55.65 51.67
N SER A 1130 41.23 -55.38 52.63
CA SER A 1130 42.16 -54.23 52.54
C SER A 1130 43.16 -54.44 51.40
N THR A 1131 43.67 -55.66 51.25
CA THR A 1131 44.62 -56.02 50.19
C THR A 1131 44.00 -55.83 48.80
N MET A 1132 42.76 -56.30 48.60
CA MET A 1132 42.05 -56.12 47.33
C MET A 1132 41.73 -54.65 47.06
N ARG A 1133 41.27 -53.89 48.06
CA ARG A 1133 40.98 -52.45 47.91
C ARG A 1133 42.21 -51.65 47.46
N GLU A 1134 43.39 -51.97 47.96
CA GLU A 1134 44.61 -51.20 47.71
C GLU A 1134 45.34 -51.59 46.41
N ARG A 1135 45.26 -52.86 45.99
CA ARG A 1135 46.07 -53.39 44.89
C ARG A 1135 45.28 -53.74 43.62
N GLU A 1136 43.98 -53.98 43.74
CA GLU A 1136 43.18 -54.60 42.69
C GLU A 1136 42.11 -53.64 42.12
N ALA A 1137 41.31 -54.10 41.15
CA ALA A 1137 40.19 -53.33 40.65
C ALA A 1137 39.03 -53.35 41.66
N ILE A 1138 38.39 -52.20 41.87
CA ILE A 1138 37.20 -52.10 42.73
C ILE A 1138 36.00 -51.60 41.93
N VAL A 1139 34.89 -52.32 42.03
CA VAL A 1139 33.60 -51.92 41.47
C VAL A 1139 32.73 -51.42 42.61
N VAL A 1140 32.43 -50.13 42.63
CA VAL A 1140 31.56 -49.51 43.63
C VAL A 1140 30.16 -49.31 43.04
N LEU A 1141 29.23 -50.18 43.43
CA LEU A 1141 27.82 -50.07 43.08
C LEU A 1141 27.15 -49.01 43.96
N TRP A 1142 26.21 -48.26 43.38
CA TRP A 1142 25.55 -47.10 44.01
C TRP A 1142 26.57 -46.08 44.59
N PRO A 1143 27.44 -45.50 43.73
CA PRO A 1143 28.60 -44.71 44.15
C PRO A 1143 28.25 -43.40 44.88
N GLY A 1144 26.98 -42.97 44.85
CA GLY A 1144 26.50 -41.77 45.54
C GLY A 1144 26.15 -41.96 47.02
N LEU A 1145 26.23 -43.18 47.55
CA LEU A 1145 25.86 -43.48 48.94
C LEU A 1145 27.02 -43.30 49.92
N ARG A 1146 26.68 -43.23 51.22
CA ARG A 1146 27.68 -43.06 52.29
C ARG A 1146 28.76 -44.14 52.20
N HIS A 1147 29.99 -43.76 52.50
CA HIS A 1147 31.19 -44.62 52.49
C HIS A 1147 31.70 -45.07 51.11
N ALA A 1148 31.01 -44.79 50.00
CA ALA A 1148 31.45 -45.15 48.65
C ALA A 1148 32.80 -44.50 48.27
N ASP A 1149 32.96 -43.18 48.49
CA ASP A 1149 34.22 -42.46 48.27
C ASP A 1149 35.37 -43.02 49.13
N GLN A 1150 35.07 -43.42 50.38
CA GLN A 1150 36.06 -44.01 51.29
C GLN A 1150 36.47 -45.42 50.85
N ALA A 1151 35.52 -46.23 50.38
CA ALA A 1151 35.77 -47.56 49.84
C ALA A 1151 36.61 -47.48 48.55
N ALA A 1152 36.34 -46.51 47.68
CA ALA A 1152 37.11 -46.27 46.45
C ALA A 1152 38.49 -45.63 46.67
N GLY A 1153 38.72 -44.97 47.81
CA GLY A 1153 39.92 -44.18 48.07
C GLY A 1153 40.03 -42.89 47.24
N MET A 1154 38.95 -42.49 46.55
CA MET A 1154 38.87 -41.27 45.75
C MET A 1154 37.42 -40.80 45.63
N SER A 1155 37.21 -39.54 45.21
CA SER A 1155 35.84 -39.04 45.03
C SER A 1155 35.19 -39.63 43.77
N LEU A 1156 33.99 -40.18 43.94
CA LEU A 1156 33.17 -40.76 42.87
C LEU A 1156 32.08 -39.81 42.36
N ARG A 1157 32.05 -38.57 42.85
CA ARG A 1157 31.00 -37.58 42.51
C ARG A 1157 30.84 -37.37 41.01
N ALA A 1158 31.95 -37.18 40.29
CA ALA A 1158 31.94 -36.89 38.85
C ALA A 1158 31.41 -38.05 37.98
N VAL A 1159 31.38 -39.28 38.52
CA VAL A 1159 30.87 -40.48 37.82
C VAL A 1159 29.51 -40.94 38.34
N THR A 1160 29.03 -40.33 39.42
CA THR A 1160 27.74 -40.65 40.04
C THR A 1160 26.62 -39.96 39.28
N ASP A 1161 25.56 -40.73 38.98
CA ASP A 1161 24.31 -40.19 38.47
C ASP A 1161 23.35 -39.91 39.65
N PRO A 1162 23.09 -38.63 40.01
CA PRO A 1162 22.23 -38.28 41.13
C PRO A 1162 20.77 -38.69 40.91
N ARG A 1163 20.35 -38.94 39.66
CA ARG A 1163 18.96 -39.29 39.30
C ARG A 1163 18.73 -40.79 39.14
N ALA A 1164 19.81 -41.57 39.07
CA ALA A 1164 19.79 -43.03 39.01
C ALA A 1164 20.67 -43.69 40.08
N MET A 1165 20.85 -43.04 41.24
CA MET A 1165 21.78 -43.48 42.30
C MET A 1165 21.57 -44.92 42.78
N THR A 1166 20.32 -45.39 42.82
CA THR A 1166 19.94 -46.72 43.33
C THR A 1166 19.55 -47.70 42.24
N LEU A 1167 19.88 -47.41 40.98
CA LEU A 1167 19.63 -48.33 39.88
C LEU A 1167 20.51 -49.59 40.04
N PRO A 1168 19.94 -50.82 40.10
CA PRO A 1168 20.76 -52.03 40.24
C PRO A 1168 21.79 -52.17 39.11
N GLY A 1169 23.01 -52.55 39.46
CA GLY A 1169 24.13 -52.68 38.53
C GLY A 1169 24.75 -51.34 38.09
N ARG A 1170 24.21 -50.19 38.50
CA ARG A 1170 24.87 -48.88 38.27
C ARG A 1170 26.02 -48.71 39.25
N GLY A 1171 27.21 -48.43 38.73
CA GLY A 1171 28.41 -48.35 39.55
C GLY A 1171 29.53 -47.51 38.96
N ALA A 1172 30.65 -47.49 39.67
CA ALA A 1172 31.91 -46.93 39.24
C ALA A 1172 33.01 -48.00 39.34
N LEU A 1173 33.74 -48.23 38.25
CA LEU A 1173 34.95 -49.03 38.26
C LEU A 1173 36.14 -48.12 38.58
N VAL A 1174 36.84 -48.39 39.66
CA VAL A 1174 38.10 -47.73 40.00
C VAL A 1174 39.23 -48.72 39.77
N HIS A 1175 40.16 -48.34 38.89
CA HIS A 1175 41.32 -49.15 38.56
C HIS A 1175 42.51 -48.25 38.20
N ARG A 1176 43.67 -48.49 38.82
CA ARG A 1176 44.92 -47.73 38.58
C ARG A 1176 44.75 -46.20 38.66
N GLY A 1177 43.98 -45.73 39.64
CA GLY A 1177 43.71 -44.29 39.84
C GLY A 1177 42.75 -43.67 38.82
N THR A 1178 42.19 -44.45 37.90
CA THR A 1178 41.13 -44.01 37.00
C THR A 1178 39.77 -44.45 37.53
N CYS A 1179 38.75 -43.64 37.28
CA CYS A 1179 37.38 -43.93 37.68
C CYS A 1179 36.48 -43.88 36.44
N LEU A 1180 35.79 -44.99 36.16
CA LEU A 1180 34.94 -45.17 35.00
C LEU A 1180 33.49 -45.41 35.46
N PRO A 1181 32.51 -44.63 35.02
CA PRO A 1181 31.10 -44.93 35.29
C PRO A 1181 30.71 -46.17 34.46
N ILE A 1182 30.03 -47.12 35.11
CA ILE A 1182 29.63 -48.40 34.49
C ILE A 1182 28.16 -48.74 34.76
N GLN A 1183 27.61 -49.55 33.87
CA GLN A 1183 26.39 -50.33 34.08
C GLN A 1183 26.70 -51.80 33.87
N VAL A 1184 26.41 -52.61 34.87
CA VAL A 1184 26.56 -54.06 34.81
C VAL A 1184 25.50 -54.66 33.88
N VAL A 1185 25.95 -55.59 33.04
CA VAL A 1185 25.12 -56.37 32.12
C VAL A 1185 24.47 -57.51 32.88
N LEU A 1186 23.19 -57.77 32.62
CA LEU A 1186 22.50 -58.91 33.20
C LEU A 1186 23.10 -60.23 32.66
N PRO A 1187 23.63 -61.11 33.53
CA PRO A 1187 24.28 -62.35 33.13
C PRO A 1187 23.30 -63.32 32.47
N ARG A 1188 23.82 -64.30 31.70
CA ARG A 1188 23.01 -65.34 31.06
C ARG A 1188 22.37 -66.27 32.09
N SER A 1189 21.12 -66.65 31.87
CA SER A 1189 20.36 -67.56 32.76
C SER A 1189 20.74 -69.03 32.61
N GLU A 1190 21.33 -69.43 31.48
CA GLU A 1190 21.64 -70.84 31.16
C GLU A 1190 22.99 -71.32 31.74
N ASP A 1191 23.76 -70.43 32.38
CA ASP A 1191 25.11 -70.67 32.93
C ASP A 1191 25.13 -70.57 34.47
N ASP A 1192 23.99 -70.81 35.14
CA ASP A 1192 23.85 -70.83 36.61
C ASP A 1192 24.73 -71.92 37.30
N ASP A 1193 25.44 -72.74 36.52
CA ASP A 1193 26.27 -73.87 36.97
C ASP A 1193 27.74 -73.50 37.33
N ARG A 1194 28.19 -72.24 37.21
CA ARG A 1194 29.48 -71.84 37.83
C ARG A 1194 29.26 -71.67 39.34
N PRO A 1195 29.81 -72.55 40.20
CA PRO A 1195 29.56 -72.48 41.62
C PRO A 1195 30.14 -71.18 42.18
N ILE A 1196 29.28 -70.31 42.72
CA ILE A 1196 29.70 -69.32 43.69
C ILE A 1196 30.05 -70.14 44.93
N GLU A 1197 31.33 -70.27 45.26
CA GLU A 1197 31.80 -71.23 46.29
C GLU A 1197 31.12 -71.00 47.64
N TRP A 1198 30.69 -69.76 47.93
CA TRP A 1198 29.98 -69.39 49.15
C TRP A 1198 28.96 -68.27 48.89
N SER A 1199 27.69 -68.52 49.21
CA SER A 1199 26.57 -67.55 49.26
C SER A 1199 25.81 -67.81 50.56
N VAL A 1200 25.67 -66.80 51.42
CA VAL A 1200 24.92 -66.88 52.70
C VAL A 1200 23.52 -66.28 52.54
#